data_AF-A0A388QR03-F1
#
_entry.id   AF-A0A388QR03-F1
#
_cell.length_a   1.000
_cell.length_b   1.000
_cell.length_c   1.000
_cell.angle_alpha   90.00
_cell.angle_beta   90.00
_cell.angle_gamma   90.00
#
_symmetry.space_group_name_H-M   'P 1'
#
loop_
_entity.id
_entity.type
_entity.pdbx_description
1 polymer ?
#
loop_
_entity_poly.entity_id
_entity_poly.type
_entity_poly.pdbx_seq_one_letter_code
_entity_poly.pdbx_strand_id
1 'polypeptide(L)'
;MNARSPRLRSVLVAAALITSPSLWAANVIWDTSSAPGYQLGSGTWDLGSLRWTTNGTTLSAWVSGDSAIFSDGTQGATDAITLATNVTISGLTFGGGSVDSANWMIAGAGQFDLGSSAEFKVFGGSTATLSNSIGGNFGVNKTGSGILVFDAVNTYAGGTTISDGLLRLRHAQGAGTGPIALNGGVLGLDQSLTIGNQVTLQSARSIIDMDMATPNSSTLSGLISGAGTFVKTGRGTLVLTATNSYTGGTSIEGGVLKLSSDGAAGSGVITLNGGSLQVSSTINVRNNIILAAPTNEISMNETFPKGYPRTALLSAAIISGSGQFQKVGAGNFNIYGANTYTGGTIINAGWLTLAHNTGAGTGAITVKGGALYLKDGLKVANAIVLAAPQSRLGAELGSTATLSGVISGTGALHKEGDATLILTGANTFTGGLSVKAGNLLINGSVDGAAKVLSGASLGGSGVVGNVTVTAGGKISPGAALDNSVATLTLASLSLEGDSIVNWNVVRADQAAGVGYDCMKVTGLLDLSGASSLNRVKLLLSGRLANFDPQQSANFKLLDYVTLNLGTNTNISDLFSIDDTGLLDGYGAWQQLFAFRVVDDAANHQLLLSYSGAVPEPSTYGFALGALGLAIAAVRRRRQPVSA
;
A
#
# COMPACT_ATOMS: atom_id res chain seq x y z
N MET A 1 50.84 30.98 92.94
CA MET A 1 49.79 32.01 93.14
C MET A 1 49.29 32.40 91.76
N ASN A 2 48.03 32.37 91.37
CA ASN A 2 46.81 31.83 91.93
C ASN A 2 45.89 31.60 90.73
N ALA A 3 45.25 30.43 90.69
CA ALA A 3 44.09 30.17 89.86
C ALA A 3 42.95 31.13 90.22
N ARG A 4 42.23 31.63 89.22
CA ARG A 4 40.82 32.05 89.39
C ARG A 4 40.01 31.70 88.15
N SER A 5 39.04 30.82 88.39
CA SER A 5 37.91 30.45 87.55
C SER A 5 36.92 31.61 87.36
N PRO A 6 36.04 31.50 86.34
CA PRO A 6 34.64 31.85 86.56
C PRO A 6 33.68 30.77 86.05
N ARG A 7 33.05 30.12 87.03
CA ARG A 7 31.63 29.74 87.14
C ARG A 7 30.85 29.45 85.84
N LEU A 8 30.60 28.16 85.62
CA LEU A 8 29.44 27.63 84.90
C LEU A 8 28.14 28.22 85.48
N ARG A 9 27.33 28.85 84.63
CA ARG A 9 25.89 29.03 84.87
C ARG A 9 25.15 28.00 84.04
N SER A 10 24.60 27.02 84.74
CA SER A 10 23.66 26.01 84.26
C SER A 10 22.40 26.72 83.76
N VAL A 11 22.18 26.74 82.44
CA VAL A 11 20.86 26.99 81.87
C VAL A 11 20.26 25.62 81.62
N LEU A 12 19.32 25.26 82.48
CA LEU A 12 18.47 24.09 82.36
C LEU A 12 17.56 24.31 81.15
N VAL A 13 17.95 23.83 79.96
CA VAL A 13 17.02 23.72 78.84
C VAL A 13 16.18 22.47 79.11
N ALA A 14 14.93 22.70 79.49
CA ALA A 14 13.94 21.65 79.56
C ALA A 14 13.82 21.02 78.16
N ALA A 15 14.31 19.79 78.02
CA ALA A 15 13.98 18.92 76.91
C ALA A 15 12.49 18.61 77.02
N ALA A 16 11.65 19.43 76.38
CA ALA A 16 10.36 18.97 75.93
C ALA A 16 10.66 17.88 74.89
N LEU A 17 10.63 16.63 75.34
CA LEU A 17 10.55 15.46 74.49
C LEU A 17 9.21 15.54 73.75
N ILE A 18 9.15 16.40 72.74
CA ILE A 18 8.17 16.25 71.67
C ILE A 18 8.59 14.95 71.01
N THR A 19 7.88 13.88 71.35
CA THR A 19 7.80 12.68 70.53
C THR A 19 7.25 13.13 69.19
N SER A 20 8.13 13.66 68.35
CA SER A 20 7.86 13.83 66.93
C SER A 20 7.62 12.41 66.44
N PRO A 21 6.41 12.03 66.03
CA PRO A 21 6.26 10.78 65.33
C PRO A 21 7.24 10.86 64.16
N SER A 22 8.02 9.80 64.01
CA SER A 22 8.96 9.60 62.92
C SER A 22 8.43 10.17 61.60
N LEU A 23 9.25 10.99 60.93
CA LEU A 23 9.01 11.59 59.61
C LEU A 23 9.02 10.56 58.46
N TRP A 24 8.60 9.32 58.73
CA TRP A 24 8.43 8.27 57.74
C TRP A 24 6.95 8.01 57.60
N ALA A 25 6.44 8.11 56.37
CA ALA A 25 5.10 7.67 56.00
C ALA A 25 4.86 6.26 56.54
N ALA A 26 3.81 6.08 57.35
CA ALA A 26 3.43 4.76 57.84
C ALA A 26 2.58 4.03 56.78
N ASN A 27 2.64 2.71 56.78
CA ASN A 27 1.70 1.87 56.03
C ASN A 27 0.50 1.59 56.93
N VAL A 28 -0.69 2.01 56.52
CA VAL A 28 -1.94 1.83 57.28
C VAL A 28 -2.98 1.10 56.44
N ILE A 29 -3.70 0.18 57.07
CA ILE A 29 -4.68 -0.70 56.43
C ILE A 29 -6.08 -0.14 56.67
N TRP A 30 -6.89 -0.15 55.62
CA TRP A 30 -8.29 0.24 55.65
C TRP A 30 -9.11 -0.70 56.54
N ASP A 31 -9.87 -0.13 57.47
CA ASP A 31 -10.71 -0.88 58.39
C ASP A 31 -12.05 -0.16 58.64
N THR A 32 -13.14 -0.77 58.14
CA THR A 32 -14.53 -0.32 58.26
C THR A 32 -15.21 -0.76 59.55
N SER A 33 -14.54 -1.57 60.36
CA SER A 33 -15.05 -1.94 61.68
C SER A 33 -15.25 -0.71 62.58
N SER A 34 -16.08 -0.88 63.60
CA SER A 34 -16.14 0.05 64.74
C SER A 34 -15.07 -0.24 65.79
N ALA A 35 -14.33 -1.36 65.67
CA ALA A 35 -13.26 -1.79 66.56
C ALA A 35 -12.19 -2.59 65.80
N PRO A 36 -10.89 -2.41 66.08
CA PRO A 36 -9.80 -2.95 65.28
C PRO A 36 -9.95 -4.44 64.97
N GLY A 37 -9.87 -4.81 63.68
CA GLY A 37 -10.08 -6.20 63.29
C GLY A 37 -9.91 -6.53 61.81
N TYR A 38 -9.43 -5.57 61.01
CA TYR A 38 -9.29 -5.73 59.55
C TYR A 38 -10.63 -6.05 58.86
N GLN A 39 -11.71 -5.37 59.26
CA GLN A 39 -12.98 -5.52 58.54
C GLN A 39 -12.97 -4.60 57.33
N LEU A 40 -12.93 -5.20 56.16
CA LEU A 40 -12.99 -4.46 54.90
C LEU A 40 -14.43 -4.17 54.52
N GLY A 41 -14.59 -3.24 53.58
CA GLY A 41 -15.89 -2.83 53.12
C GLY A 41 -15.88 -1.44 52.51
N SER A 42 -17.07 -1.04 52.08
CA SER A 42 -17.33 0.34 51.67
C SER A 42 -17.30 1.29 52.88
N GLY A 43 -16.85 2.53 52.66
CA GLY A 43 -16.82 3.54 53.71
C GLY A 43 -16.31 4.89 53.22
N THR A 44 -16.30 5.88 54.13
CA THR A 44 -15.81 7.24 53.82
C THR A 44 -14.39 7.42 54.34
N TRP A 45 -13.49 7.81 53.44
CA TRP A 45 -12.15 8.28 53.78
C TRP A 45 -12.19 9.81 53.92
N ASP A 46 -12.04 10.27 55.16
CA ASP A 46 -11.87 11.67 55.54
C ASP A 46 -10.72 11.80 56.56
N LEU A 47 -10.48 13.01 57.08
CA LEU A 47 -9.41 13.29 58.04
C LEU A 47 -9.77 13.02 59.52
N GLY A 48 -11.04 12.78 59.85
CA GLY A 48 -11.52 12.67 61.23
C GLY A 48 -11.99 11.27 61.64
N SER A 49 -12.42 10.46 60.68
CA SER A 49 -12.97 9.12 60.89
C SER A 49 -11.86 8.13 61.23
N LEU A 50 -12.09 7.32 62.26
CA LEU A 50 -11.17 6.27 62.69
C LEU A 50 -11.32 5.03 61.79
N ARG A 51 -10.60 5.02 60.66
CA ARG A 51 -10.72 4.00 59.58
C ARG A 51 -9.40 3.36 59.16
N TRP A 52 -8.34 3.60 59.92
CA TRP A 52 -6.98 3.18 59.58
C TRP A 52 -6.34 2.40 60.70
N THR A 53 -5.60 1.33 60.39
CA THR A 53 -4.89 0.54 61.39
C THR A 53 -3.54 0.06 60.87
N THR A 54 -2.47 0.16 61.67
CA THR A 54 -1.13 -0.33 61.26
C THR A 54 -0.98 -1.84 61.42
N ASN A 55 -1.77 -2.48 62.31
CA ASN A 55 -1.68 -3.92 62.61
C ASN A 55 -3.00 -4.54 63.11
N GLY A 56 -4.16 -3.93 62.85
CA GLY A 56 -5.47 -4.43 63.30
C GLY A 56 -5.67 -4.33 64.80
N THR A 57 -4.85 -3.53 65.49
CA THR A 57 -4.84 -3.41 66.97
C THR A 57 -5.44 -2.11 67.47
N THR A 58 -5.38 -1.04 66.68
CA THR A 58 -5.93 0.29 67.00
C THR A 58 -6.44 0.95 65.73
N LEU A 59 -7.61 1.59 65.81
CA LEU A 59 -8.13 2.44 64.75
C LEU A 59 -7.64 3.87 64.97
N SER A 60 -7.18 4.50 63.90
CA SER A 60 -6.72 5.89 63.88
C SER A 60 -7.40 6.68 62.76
N ALA A 61 -7.37 8.00 62.90
CA ALA A 61 -7.65 8.90 61.79
C ALA A 61 -6.53 8.81 60.74
N TRP A 62 -6.80 9.31 59.53
CA TRP A 62 -5.78 9.43 58.49
C TRP A 62 -4.67 10.42 58.92
N VAL A 63 -3.41 10.03 58.74
CA VAL A 63 -2.27 10.94 58.92
C VAL A 63 -1.74 11.35 57.56
N SER A 64 -1.62 12.66 57.35
CA SER A 64 -1.14 13.24 56.09
C SER A 64 0.23 12.67 55.72
N GLY A 65 0.34 12.10 54.53
CA GLY A 65 1.56 11.52 54.01
C GLY A 65 1.72 10.02 54.29
N ASP A 66 0.78 9.36 54.96
CA ASP A 66 0.81 7.90 55.08
C ASP A 66 0.54 7.19 53.73
N SER A 67 0.79 5.89 53.69
CA SER A 67 0.47 4.99 52.58
C SER A 67 -0.72 4.10 52.95
N ALA A 68 -1.73 4.07 52.08
CA ALA A 68 -2.95 3.30 52.32
C ALA A 68 -2.85 1.88 51.74
N ILE A 69 -3.27 0.88 52.50
CA ILE A 69 -3.34 -0.53 52.10
C ILE A 69 -4.79 -1.01 52.15
N PHE A 70 -5.22 -1.58 51.03
CA PHE A 70 -6.50 -2.22 50.80
C PHE A 70 -6.25 -3.69 50.45
N SER A 71 -5.94 -4.51 51.45
CA SER A 71 -5.69 -5.96 51.32
C SER A 71 -6.94 -6.77 51.64
N ASP A 72 -7.10 -8.00 51.15
CA ASP A 72 -8.34 -8.78 51.27
C ASP A 72 -8.67 -9.37 52.66
N GLY A 73 -9.95 -9.70 52.81
CA GLY A 73 -10.63 -10.21 53.99
C GLY A 73 -12.00 -10.71 53.51
N THR A 74 -12.04 -11.97 53.06
CA THR A 74 -13.19 -12.87 52.83
C THR A 74 -14.58 -12.33 52.39
N GLN A 75 -14.72 -11.18 51.72
CA GLN A 75 -15.96 -10.82 51.02
C GLN A 75 -15.69 -10.23 49.65
N GLY A 76 -16.36 -10.82 48.65
CA GLY A 76 -16.39 -10.34 47.28
C GLY A 76 -17.48 -9.29 47.04
N ALA A 77 -17.36 -8.63 45.89
CA ALA A 77 -18.22 -7.59 45.31
C ALA A 77 -17.89 -6.14 45.73
N THR A 78 -17.03 -5.49 44.93
CA THR A 78 -16.87 -4.03 44.77
C THR A 78 -16.85 -3.20 46.06
N ASP A 79 -15.69 -3.14 46.72
CA ASP A 79 -15.50 -2.20 47.82
C ASP A 79 -15.38 -0.77 47.28
N ALA A 80 -16.41 0.03 47.54
CA ALA A 80 -16.51 1.43 47.13
C ALA A 80 -16.14 2.34 48.30
N ILE A 81 -14.99 2.99 48.19
CA ILE A 81 -14.47 3.94 49.17
C ILE A 81 -14.76 5.35 48.68
N THR A 82 -15.43 6.14 49.51
CA THR A 82 -15.73 7.55 49.22
C THR A 82 -14.66 8.44 49.83
N LEU A 83 -13.79 9.01 49.02
CA LEU A 83 -12.84 10.05 49.43
C LEU A 83 -13.59 11.39 49.54
N ALA A 84 -13.88 11.82 50.77
CA ALA A 84 -14.72 12.98 51.04
C ALA A 84 -13.94 14.31 51.02
N THR A 85 -12.65 14.28 51.34
CA THR A 85 -11.79 15.47 51.42
C THR A 85 -10.47 15.21 50.70
N ASN A 86 -9.72 16.26 50.39
CA ASN A 86 -8.36 16.10 49.89
C ASN A 86 -7.48 15.43 50.95
N VAL A 87 -6.61 14.52 50.51
CA VAL A 87 -5.68 13.81 51.40
C VAL A 87 -4.31 13.74 50.74
N THR A 88 -3.27 14.02 51.52
CA THR A 88 -1.90 13.78 51.08
C THR A 88 -1.51 12.34 51.35
N ILE A 89 -0.96 11.67 50.34
CA ILE A 89 -0.55 10.25 50.39
C ILE A 89 0.91 10.07 49.97
N SER A 90 1.54 8.99 50.44
CA SER A 90 2.83 8.49 49.94
C SER A 90 2.71 7.23 49.08
N GLY A 91 1.56 6.56 49.07
CA GLY A 91 1.34 5.37 48.26
C GLY A 91 -0.04 4.75 48.47
N LEU A 92 -0.44 3.90 47.53
CA LEU A 92 -1.67 3.09 47.59
C LEU A 92 -1.34 1.63 47.25
N THR A 93 -1.83 0.68 48.01
CA THR A 93 -1.67 -0.76 47.74
C THR A 93 -3.02 -1.45 47.75
N PHE A 94 -3.29 -2.27 46.73
CA PHE A 94 -4.55 -3.00 46.56
C PHE A 94 -4.31 -4.49 46.35
N GLY A 95 -5.00 -5.35 47.11
CA GLY A 95 -4.90 -6.81 47.09
C GLY A 95 -3.76 -7.38 47.93
N GLY A 96 -3.35 -8.62 47.62
CA GLY A 96 -2.19 -9.29 48.25
C GLY A 96 -2.51 -10.20 49.45
N GLY A 97 -3.78 -10.58 49.64
CA GLY A 97 -4.19 -11.56 50.63
C GLY A 97 -4.56 -12.92 50.00
N SER A 98 -5.48 -13.68 50.62
CA SER A 98 -5.78 -15.06 50.23
C SER A 98 -6.70 -15.21 49.02
N VAL A 99 -7.30 -14.12 48.50
CA VAL A 99 -8.29 -14.15 47.42
C VAL A 99 -7.92 -13.13 46.33
N ASP A 100 -7.17 -13.59 45.33
CA ASP A 100 -6.65 -12.78 44.21
C ASP A 100 -7.75 -12.37 43.19
N SER A 101 -8.90 -11.82 43.61
CA SER A 101 -10.01 -11.45 42.69
C SER A 101 -10.86 -10.27 43.16
N ALA A 102 -10.25 -9.23 43.74
CA ALA A 102 -10.97 -8.04 44.25
C ALA A 102 -11.04 -6.90 43.23
N ASN A 103 -12.20 -6.24 43.14
CA ASN A 103 -12.41 -4.99 42.41
C ASN A 103 -12.58 -3.84 43.41
N TRP A 104 -11.60 -2.95 43.49
CA TRP A 104 -11.60 -1.77 44.35
C TRP A 104 -12.03 -0.54 43.57
N MET A 105 -12.87 0.31 44.17
CA MET A 105 -13.23 1.60 43.61
C MET A 105 -13.05 2.68 44.67
N ILE A 106 -12.26 3.71 44.36
CA ILE A 106 -12.25 4.95 45.13
C ILE A 106 -12.85 6.05 44.27
N ALA A 107 -13.86 6.72 44.81
CA ALA A 107 -14.55 7.84 44.19
C ALA A 107 -14.89 8.90 45.24
N GLY A 108 -15.47 10.04 44.84
CA GLY A 108 -15.89 11.10 45.77
C GLY A 108 -15.36 12.46 45.37
N ALA A 109 -15.56 13.47 46.22
CA ALA A 109 -15.21 14.85 45.93
C ALA A 109 -13.74 15.20 46.24
N GLY A 110 -13.04 14.37 47.02
CA GLY A 110 -11.66 14.63 47.41
C GLY A 110 -10.64 14.36 46.31
N GLN A 111 -9.47 14.98 46.44
CA GLN A 111 -8.28 14.78 45.62
C GLN A 111 -7.18 14.03 46.40
N PHE A 112 -6.41 13.18 45.71
CA PHE A 112 -5.13 12.68 46.22
C PHE A 112 -4.00 13.66 45.93
N ASP A 113 -3.37 14.20 46.96
CA ASP A 113 -2.19 15.05 46.83
C ASP A 113 -0.91 14.21 47.05
N LEU A 114 0.00 14.21 46.08
CA LEU A 114 1.26 13.49 46.21
C LEU A 114 2.24 14.31 47.06
N GLY A 115 2.58 13.83 48.26
CA GLY A 115 3.60 14.45 49.13
C GLY A 115 5.04 14.11 48.73
N SER A 116 5.20 13.00 48.01
CA SER A 116 6.43 12.51 47.39
C SER A 116 6.07 11.68 46.17
N SER A 117 7.06 11.17 45.43
CA SER A 117 6.76 10.16 44.40
C SER A 117 6.16 8.93 45.07
N ALA A 118 5.00 8.47 44.58
CA ALA A 118 4.18 7.49 45.25
C ALA A 118 4.12 6.16 44.50
N GLU A 119 4.24 5.04 45.23
CA GLU A 119 4.00 3.71 44.68
C GLU A 119 2.49 3.40 44.72
N PHE A 120 1.95 3.03 43.56
CA PHE A 120 0.58 2.56 43.42
C PHE A 120 0.64 1.08 43.01
N LYS A 121 0.53 0.19 44.00
CA LYS A 121 0.70 -1.25 43.82
C LYS A 121 -0.65 -1.95 43.72
N VAL A 122 -0.82 -2.77 42.69
CA VAL A 122 -2.01 -3.64 42.55
C VAL A 122 -1.55 -5.08 42.35
N PHE A 123 -1.92 -5.96 43.26
CA PHE A 123 -1.57 -7.39 43.18
C PHE A 123 -2.34 -8.11 42.07
N GLY A 124 -1.79 -9.25 41.63
CA GLY A 124 -2.37 -10.07 40.57
C GLY A 124 -3.83 -10.44 40.85
N GLY A 125 -4.64 -10.49 39.78
CA GLY A 125 -6.06 -10.80 39.87
C GLY A 125 -6.96 -9.70 40.46
N SER A 126 -6.37 -8.63 41.02
CA SER A 126 -7.11 -7.46 41.49
C SER A 126 -7.19 -6.34 40.44
N THR A 127 -8.27 -5.55 40.50
CA THR A 127 -8.42 -4.28 39.77
C THR A 127 -8.70 -3.15 40.76
N ALA A 128 -7.97 -2.04 40.66
CA ALA A 128 -8.23 -0.83 41.43
C ALA A 128 -8.63 0.33 40.50
N THR A 129 -9.80 0.91 40.71
CA THR A 129 -10.31 2.05 39.93
C THR A 129 -10.30 3.30 40.80
N LEU A 130 -9.53 4.30 40.37
CA LEU A 130 -9.48 5.61 41.01
C LEU A 130 -10.24 6.62 40.15
N SER A 131 -11.37 7.09 40.66
CA SER A 131 -12.23 8.11 40.04
C SER A 131 -12.02 9.50 40.66
N ASN A 132 -11.01 9.66 41.51
CA ASN A 132 -10.60 10.92 42.11
C ASN A 132 -9.42 11.51 41.36
N SER A 133 -9.32 12.84 41.30
CA SER A 133 -8.14 13.51 40.77
C SER A 133 -6.92 13.23 41.66
N ILE A 134 -5.76 13.15 41.02
CA ILE A 134 -4.44 13.07 41.65
C ILE A 134 -3.67 14.33 41.25
N GLY A 135 -3.13 15.04 42.24
CA GLY A 135 -2.42 16.31 42.06
C GLY A 135 -1.05 16.34 42.73
N GLY A 136 -0.31 17.43 42.48
CA GLY A 136 1.01 17.69 43.08
C GLY A 136 2.18 17.66 42.08
N ASN A 137 3.39 17.91 42.57
CA ASN A 137 4.59 18.00 41.72
C ASN A 137 5.30 16.66 41.51
N PHE A 138 4.92 15.63 42.26
CA PHE A 138 5.58 14.33 42.25
C PHE A 138 4.92 13.34 41.28
N GLY A 139 5.57 12.18 41.09
CA GLY A 139 5.14 11.17 40.14
C GLY A 139 4.46 9.96 40.79
N VAL A 140 3.84 9.13 39.96
CA VAL A 140 3.24 7.85 40.35
C VAL A 140 4.05 6.70 39.74
N ASN A 141 4.34 5.67 40.53
CA ASN A 141 4.92 4.42 40.06
C ASN A 141 3.92 3.27 40.21
N LYS A 142 3.38 2.78 39.09
CA LYS A 142 2.50 1.60 39.06
C LYS A 142 3.32 0.32 39.14
N THR A 143 3.10 -0.46 40.19
CA THR A 143 3.73 -1.78 40.43
C THR A 143 2.70 -2.87 40.66
N GLY A 144 3.17 -4.12 40.74
CA GLY A 144 2.34 -5.33 40.86
C GLY A 144 1.60 -5.70 39.57
N SER A 145 1.30 -6.98 39.39
CA SER A 145 0.79 -7.54 38.14
C SER A 145 -0.70 -7.25 37.86
N GLY A 146 -1.42 -6.64 38.81
CA GLY A 146 -2.85 -6.30 38.67
C GLY A 146 -3.11 -5.05 37.82
N ILE A 147 -4.40 -4.68 37.75
CA ILE A 147 -4.90 -3.57 36.92
C ILE A 147 -5.14 -2.34 37.79
N LEU A 148 -4.53 -1.21 37.44
CA LEU A 148 -4.89 0.11 37.96
C LEU A 148 -5.63 0.88 36.88
N VAL A 149 -6.79 1.47 37.19
CA VAL A 149 -7.59 2.29 36.29
C VAL A 149 -7.60 3.73 36.81
N PHE A 150 -7.13 4.65 35.98
CA PHE A 150 -7.33 6.08 36.19
C PHE A 150 -8.56 6.56 35.42
N ASP A 151 -9.62 6.85 36.18
CA ASP A 151 -10.94 7.28 35.72
C ASP A 151 -11.23 8.73 36.11
N ALA A 152 -10.20 9.56 36.13
CA ALA A 152 -10.27 10.99 36.39
C ALA A 152 -9.22 11.76 35.60
N VAL A 153 -9.42 13.07 35.48
CA VAL A 153 -8.41 14.02 35.03
C VAL A 153 -7.41 14.25 36.16
N ASN A 154 -6.13 14.00 35.88
CA ASN A 154 -5.06 14.16 36.86
C ASN A 154 -4.16 15.36 36.50
N THR A 155 -3.66 16.05 37.52
CA THR A 155 -2.87 17.29 37.37
C THR A 155 -1.42 17.14 37.82
N TYR A 156 -1.03 15.99 38.38
CA TYR A 156 0.34 15.79 38.85
C TYR A 156 1.38 15.91 37.72
N ALA A 157 2.53 16.49 38.03
CA ALA A 157 3.53 16.87 37.04
C ALA A 157 4.80 15.98 37.03
N GLY A 158 5.03 15.18 38.06
CA GLY A 158 6.25 14.38 38.19
C GLY A 158 6.35 13.16 37.26
N GLY A 159 5.27 12.86 36.53
CA GLY A 159 5.20 11.77 35.56
C GLY A 159 4.66 10.45 36.13
N THR A 160 4.47 9.49 35.24
CA THR A 160 3.92 8.16 35.55
C THR A 160 4.87 7.09 35.07
N THR A 161 5.44 6.31 35.98
CA THR A 161 6.20 5.10 35.66
C THR A 161 5.29 3.89 35.77
N ILE A 162 5.33 3.02 34.77
CA ILE A 162 4.59 1.75 34.76
C ILE A 162 5.62 0.62 34.82
N SER A 163 5.94 0.19 36.03
CA SER A 163 6.95 -0.83 36.29
C SER A 163 6.42 -2.25 36.18
N ASP A 164 5.12 -2.48 36.44
CA ASP A 164 4.50 -3.81 36.30
C ASP A 164 2.96 -3.72 36.17
N GLY A 165 2.36 -4.80 35.65
CA GLY A 165 0.91 -4.93 35.44
C GLY A 165 0.35 -3.96 34.40
N LEU A 166 -0.95 -3.68 34.48
CA LEU A 166 -1.65 -2.79 33.56
C LEU A 166 -2.04 -1.49 34.25
N LEU A 167 -1.69 -0.35 33.66
CA LEU A 167 -2.32 0.93 33.94
C LEU A 167 -3.28 1.25 32.79
N ARG A 168 -4.56 1.41 33.09
CA ARG A 168 -5.61 1.73 32.13
C ARG A 168 -6.05 3.19 32.31
N LEU A 169 -6.01 3.96 31.24
CA LEU A 169 -6.49 5.34 31.20
C LEU A 169 -7.88 5.43 30.57
N ARG A 170 -8.76 6.19 31.20
CA ARG A 170 -10.08 6.57 30.66
C ARG A 170 -10.22 8.05 30.33
N HIS A 171 -9.20 8.84 30.66
CA HIS A 171 -9.11 10.28 30.35
C HIS A 171 -7.78 10.62 29.67
N ALA A 172 -7.80 11.70 28.86
CA ALA A 172 -6.63 12.17 28.12
C ALA A 172 -5.47 12.59 29.04
N GLN A 173 -5.79 13.16 30.21
CA GLN A 173 -4.85 13.53 31.26
C GLN A 173 -4.81 12.50 32.40
N GLY A 174 -5.21 11.24 32.15
CA GLY A 174 -5.22 10.21 33.19
C GLY A 174 -3.83 9.95 33.77
N ALA A 175 -2.76 10.06 32.98
CA ALA A 175 -1.37 9.94 33.45
C ALA A 175 -0.77 11.27 33.96
N GLY A 176 -1.61 12.25 34.31
CA GLY A 176 -1.14 13.58 34.69
C GLY A 176 -0.56 14.36 33.52
N THR A 177 0.27 15.37 33.82
CA THR A 177 0.88 16.27 32.82
C THR A 177 2.35 15.96 32.53
N GLY A 178 2.99 15.14 33.36
CA GLY A 178 4.39 14.72 33.20
C GLY A 178 4.59 13.59 32.17
N PRO A 179 5.84 13.11 31.99
CA PRO A 179 6.13 12.01 31.06
C PRO A 179 5.58 10.66 31.56
N ILE A 180 5.34 9.74 30.63
CA ILE A 180 5.01 8.32 30.89
C ILE A 180 6.26 7.47 30.62
N ALA A 181 6.66 6.63 31.56
CA ALA A 181 7.77 5.68 31.40
C ALA A 181 7.25 4.22 31.43
N LEU A 182 7.47 3.46 30.35
CA LEU A 182 7.14 2.05 30.26
C LEU A 182 8.36 1.21 30.67
N ASN A 183 8.38 0.80 31.94
CA ASN A 183 9.50 0.12 32.60
C ASN A 183 9.12 -1.28 33.11
N GLY A 184 8.26 -1.99 32.37
CA GLY A 184 7.94 -3.40 32.60
C GLY A 184 6.45 -3.69 32.52
N GLY A 185 5.62 -2.68 32.76
CA GLY A 185 4.16 -2.80 32.63
C GLY A 185 3.59 -2.38 31.27
N VAL A 186 2.26 -2.35 31.23
CA VAL A 186 1.43 -2.09 30.05
C VAL A 186 0.62 -0.81 30.25
N LEU A 187 0.56 0.04 29.23
CA LEU A 187 -0.38 1.17 29.18
C LEU A 187 -1.60 0.80 28.33
N GLY A 188 -2.78 0.76 28.95
CA GLY A 188 -4.05 0.54 28.27
C GLY A 188 -4.83 1.83 28.02
N LEU A 189 -5.42 2.00 26.84
CA LEU A 189 -6.27 3.16 26.51
C LEU A 189 -7.72 2.72 26.23
N ASP A 190 -8.59 2.89 27.23
CA ASP A 190 -9.96 2.32 27.28
C ASP A 190 -11.04 3.23 26.65
N GLN A 191 -10.63 4.31 26.00
CA GLN A 191 -11.51 5.27 25.33
C GLN A 191 -10.85 5.79 24.06
N SER A 192 -11.55 6.64 23.31
CA SER A 192 -10.92 7.42 22.24
C SER A 192 -10.19 8.61 22.86
N LEU A 193 -8.89 8.45 23.15
CA LEU A 193 -8.07 9.40 23.89
C LEU A 193 -7.05 10.08 22.98
N THR A 194 -6.69 11.32 23.31
CA THR A 194 -5.48 11.97 22.79
C THR A 194 -4.52 12.20 23.94
N ILE A 195 -3.47 11.38 24.00
CA ILE A 195 -2.44 11.47 25.04
C ILE A 195 -1.33 12.38 24.53
N GLY A 196 -1.09 13.48 25.23
CA GLY A 196 -0.06 14.47 24.91
C GLY A 196 1.28 14.25 25.61
N ASN A 197 1.31 13.36 26.61
CA ASN A 197 2.50 13.07 27.41
C ASN A 197 3.63 12.53 26.53
N GLN A 198 4.87 12.90 26.85
CA GLN A 198 6.04 12.19 26.32
C GLN A 198 6.04 10.75 26.83
N VAL A 199 6.44 9.79 26.00
CA VAL A 199 6.52 8.38 26.38
C VAL A 199 7.96 7.88 26.24
N THR A 200 8.48 7.19 27.25
CA THR A 200 9.82 6.57 27.21
C THR A 200 9.72 5.05 27.30
N LEU A 201 10.29 4.34 26.33
CA LEU A 201 10.32 2.88 26.24
C LEU A 201 11.59 2.36 26.91
N GLN A 202 11.49 1.93 28.17
CA GLN A 202 12.63 1.54 29.01
C GLN A 202 12.86 0.03 29.09
N SER A 203 11.84 -0.77 28.75
CA SER A 203 11.91 -2.23 28.74
C SER A 203 12.16 -2.78 27.35
N ALA A 204 12.65 -4.03 27.27
CA ALA A 204 12.85 -4.72 25.99
C ALA A 204 11.57 -4.70 25.11
N ARG A 205 10.41 -4.82 25.76
CA ARG A 205 9.08 -4.66 25.17
C ARG A 205 8.29 -3.65 26.01
N SER A 206 7.79 -2.59 25.38
CA SER A 206 6.96 -1.58 26.01
C SER A 206 5.59 -1.59 25.33
N ILE A 207 4.58 -2.06 26.05
CA ILE A 207 3.28 -2.42 25.48
C ILE A 207 2.27 -1.30 25.65
N ILE A 208 1.65 -0.90 24.54
CA ILE A 208 0.43 -0.11 24.48
C ILE A 208 -0.71 -1.02 24.06
N ASP A 209 -1.66 -1.20 24.96
CA ASP A 209 -2.81 -2.06 24.75
C ASP A 209 -4.09 -1.29 24.44
N MET A 210 -4.81 -1.77 23.44
CA MET A 210 -6.10 -1.25 23.00
C MET A 210 -7.15 -2.37 23.02
N ASP A 211 -7.07 -3.31 23.96
CA ASP A 211 -7.99 -4.45 24.05
C ASP A 211 -9.26 -4.05 24.77
N MET A 212 -10.28 -3.71 23.98
CA MET A 212 -11.57 -3.18 24.45
C MET A 212 -12.71 -3.96 23.79
N ALA A 213 -13.86 -4.01 24.47
CA ALA A 213 -15.06 -4.71 23.97
C ALA A 213 -15.53 -4.17 22.60
N THR A 214 -15.38 -2.87 22.38
CA THR A 214 -15.60 -2.19 21.10
C THR A 214 -14.33 -1.51 20.62
N PRO A 215 -13.86 -1.73 19.39
CA PRO A 215 -12.68 -1.05 18.87
C PRO A 215 -12.84 0.47 18.90
N ASN A 216 -11.88 1.16 19.51
CA ASN A 216 -11.80 2.62 19.60
C ASN A 216 -10.60 3.14 18.78
N SER A 217 -10.43 4.46 18.74
CA SER A 217 -9.28 5.11 18.09
C SER A 217 -8.64 6.10 19.06
N SER A 218 -7.42 5.83 19.49
CA SER A 218 -6.62 6.72 20.34
C SER A 218 -5.42 7.28 19.60
N THR A 219 -4.98 8.46 20.00
CA THR A 219 -3.81 9.17 19.46
C THR A 219 -2.75 9.37 20.53
N LEU A 220 -1.51 8.98 20.25
CA LEU A 220 -0.33 9.43 20.98
C LEU A 220 0.31 10.57 20.20
N SER A 221 0.22 11.76 20.76
CA SER A 221 0.72 13.00 20.13
C SER A 221 2.04 13.50 20.70
N GLY A 222 2.40 13.06 21.91
CA GLY A 222 3.71 13.33 22.51
C GLY A 222 4.83 12.52 21.87
N LEU A 223 6.07 12.99 22.04
CA LEU A 223 7.27 12.31 21.57
C LEU A 223 7.45 10.96 22.28
N ILE A 224 7.71 9.91 21.51
CA ILE A 224 8.10 8.59 22.01
C ILE A 224 9.61 8.41 21.81
N SER A 225 10.32 8.01 22.87
CA SER A 225 11.78 7.83 22.88
C SER A 225 12.19 6.57 23.64
N GLY A 226 13.49 6.21 23.61
CA GLY A 226 14.03 5.07 24.35
C GLY A 226 14.50 3.89 23.47
N ALA A 227 15.14 2.91 24.09
CA ALA A 227 15.72 1.76 23.39
C ALA A 227 14.76 0.57 23.27
N GLY A 228 13.65 0.58 24.02
CA GLY A 228 12.67 -0.50 24.03
C GLY A 228 11.92 -0.67 22.71
N THR A 229 11.39 -1.88 22.48
CA THR A 229 10.47 -2.14 21.36
C THR A 229 9.10 -1.56 21.70
N PHE A 230 8.55 -0.73 20.82
CA PHE A 230 7.16 -0.30 20.92
C PHE A 230 6.24 -1.44 20.49
N VAL A 231 5.33 -1.88 21.36
CA VAL A 231 4.40 -2.99 21.05
C VAL A 231 2.97 -2.48 21.10
N LYS A 232 2.25 -2.65 19.99
CA LYS A 232 0.82 -2.35 19.89
C LYS A 232 0.01 -3.66 19.95
N THR A 233 -0.85 -3.79 20.95
CA THR A 233 -1.79 -4.92 21.11
C THR A 233 -3.25 -4.44 21.12
N GLY A 234 -4.18 -5.39 21.17
CA GLY A 234 -5.62 -5.11 21.23
C GLY A 234 -6.22 -4.63 19.90
N ARG A 235 -7.54 -4.69 19.80
CA ARG A 235 -8.28 -4.55 18.52
C ARG A 235 -8.41 -3.11 18.02
N GLY A 236 -8.22 -2.11 18.88
CA GLY A 236 -8.37 -0.69 18.53
C GLY A 236 -7.31 -0.15 17.57
N THR A 237 -7.55 1.07 17.08
CA THR A 237 -6.61 1.86 16.28
C THR A 237 -5.79 2.77 17.18
N LEU A 238 -4.46 2.73 17.03
CA LEU A 238 -3.56 3.67 17.67
C LEU A 238 -2.90 4.56 16.61
N VAL A 239 -3.04 5.87 16.76
CA VAL A 239 -2.50 6.87 15.84
C VAL A 239 -1.24 7.49 16.45
N LEU A 240 -0.13 7.44 15.71
CA LEU A 240 1.11 8.13 16.06
C LEU A 240 1.28 9.35 15.15
N THR A 241 1.35 10.54 15.76
CA THR A 241 1.46 11.81 15.01
C THR A 241 2.83 12.47 15.13
N ALA A 242 3.55 12.23 16.22
CA ALA A 242 4.90 12.77 16.42
C ALA A 242 5.93 12.11 15.50
N THR A 243 7.08 12.77 15.30
CA THR A 243 8.30 12.14 14.78
C THR A 243 9.04 11.55 15.96
N ASN A 244 9.04 10.22 16.08
CA ASN A 244 9.53 9.52 17.26
C ASN A 244 11.03 9.15 17.15
N SER A 245 11.72 9.06 18.28
CA SER A 245 13.17 8.84 18.36
C SER A 245 13.58 7.49 18.98
N TYR A 246 12.62 6.62 19.28
CA TYR A 246 12.92 5.29 19.81
C TYR A 246 13.56 4.38 18.75
N THR A 247 14.48 3.53 19.20
CA THR A 247 15.35 2.74 18.31
C THR A 247 15.08 1.24 18.32
N GLY A 248 14.34 0.73 19.32
CA GLY A 248 14.09 -0.71 19.50
C GLY A 248 13.18 -1.34 18.44
N GLY A 249 12.51 -0.53 17.61
CA GLY A 249 11.56 -0.99 16.60
C GLY A 249 10.12 -0.99 17.10
N THR A 250 9.22 -1.42 16.21
CA THR A 250 7.76 -1.37 16.37
C THR A 250 7.17 -2.74 16.06
N SER A 251 6.49 -3.38 17.01
CA SER A 251 5.75 -4.63 16.84
C SER A 251 4.25 -4.36 16.84
N ILE A 252 3.54 -4.76 15.79
CA ILE A 252 2.08 -4.63 15.68
C ILE A 252 1.46 -6.03 15.83
N GLU A 253 1.02 -6.33 17.05
CA GLU A 253 0.53 -7.66 17.45
C GLU A 253 -1.01 -7.75 17.41
N GLY A 254 -1.70 -6.62 17.34
CA GLY A 254 -3.15 -6.58 17.15
C GLY A 254 -3.69 -5.19 16.77
N GLY A 255 -4.88 -5.19 16.16
CA GLY A 255 -5.59 -3.97 15.75
C GLY A 255 -4.83 -3.22 14.66
N VAL A 256 -4.96 -1.88 14.66
CA VAL A 256 -4.34 -1.02 13.65
C VAL A 256 -3.34 -0.07 14.31
N LEU A 257 -2.13 0.03 13.77
CA LEU A 257 -1.22 1.15 14.03
C LEU A 257 -1.26 2.10 12.83
N LYS A 258 -1.73 3.33 13.05
CA LYS A 258 -1.78 4.38 12.04
C LYS A 258 -0.60 5.34 12.21
N LEU A 259 0.23 5.45 11.18
CA LEU A 259 1.31 6.43 11.11
C LEU A 259 0.83 7.70 10.41
N SER A 260 1.14 8.85 10.99
CA SER A 260 0.78 10.17 10.44
C SER A 260 1.98 11.09 10.20
N SER A 261 3.21 10.58 10.35
CA SER A 261 4.46 11.28 10.03
C SER A 261 5.55 10.30 9.56
N ASP A 262 6.56 10.80 8.85
CA ASP A 262 7.67 10.00 8.29
C ASP A 262 8.49 9.22 9.35
N GLY A 263 8.56 9.75 10.58
CA GLY A 263 9.28 9.12 11.69
C GLY A 263 8.36 8.58 12.80
N ALA A 264 7.07 8.42 12.51
CA ALA A 264 6.09 8.00 13.52
C ALA A 264 6.42 6.63 14.14
N ALA A 265 7.07 5.73 13.40
CA ALA A 265 7.42 4.39 13.88
C ALA A 265 8.83 4.28 14.50
N GLY A 266 9.48 5.39 14.81
CA GLY A 266 10.88 5.40 15.27
C GLY A 266 11.85 5.02 14.15
N SER A 267 13.07 4.61 14.49
CA SER A 267 14.11 4.24 13.51
C SER A 267 14.35 2.74 13.35
N GLY A 268 13.79 1.91 14.24
CA GLY A 268 13.97 0.44 14.22
C GLY A 268 13.09 -0.27 13.20
N VAL A 269 13.12 -1.60 13.18
CA VAL A 269 12.28 -2.42 12.26
C VAL A 269 10.80 -2.35 12.66
N ILE A 270 9.90 -2.33 11.68
CA ILE A 270 8.45 -2.56 11.90
C ILE A 270 8.15 -4.04 11.65
N THR A 271 7.56 -4.73 12.62
CA THR A 271 7.14 -6.13 12.51
C THR A 271 5.62 -6.22 12.57
N LEU A 272 4.98 -6.72 11.51
CA LEU A 272 3.55 -7.05 11.51
C LEU A 272 3.40 -8.49 12.02
N ASN A 273 2.89 -8.64 13.22
CA ASN A 273 2.77 -9.91 13.94
C ASN A 273 1.34 -10.17 14.45
N GLY A 274 0.35 -9.85 13.61
CA GLY A 274 -1.08 -10.07 13.90
C GLY A 274 -1.95 -8.84 13.77
N GLY A 275 -1.36 -7.63 13.74
CA GLY A 275 -2.08 -6.39 13.43
C GLY A 275 -1.75 -5.79 12.07
N SER A 276 -2.41 -4.67 11.76
CA SER A 276 -2.34 -3.96 10.48
C SER A 276 -1.59 -2.64 10.60
N LEU A 277 -0.88 -2.27 9.56
CA LEU A 277 -0.25 -0.96 9.42
C LEU A 277 -1.12 -0.05 8.53
N GLN A 278 -1.50 1.12 9.03
CA GLN A 278 -2.15 2.14 8.23
C GLN A 278 -1.22 3.35 8.06
N VAL A 279 -1.19 3.89 6.85
CA VAL A 279 -0.30 4.97 6.45
C VAL A 279 -1.17 6.15 5.99
N SER A 280 -1.00 7.32 6.60
CA SER A 280 -1.69 8.56 6.19
C SER A 280 -1.08 9.14 4.90
N SER A 281 -1.77 10.06 4.23
CA SER A 281 -1.33 10.58 2.93
C SER A 281 0.08 11.20 2.98
N THR A 282 0.93 10.88 2.00
CA THR A 282 2.25 11.48 1.75
C THR A 282 3.38 11.19 2.75
N ILE A 283 3.24 10.19 3.62
CA ILE A 283 4.34 9.82 4.52
C ILE A 283 5.35 8.87 3.86
N ASN A 284 6.62 9.03 4.24
CA ASN A 284 7.72 8.16 3.84
C ASN A 284 8.06 7.20 4.99
N VAL A 285 7.67 5.94 4.87
CA VAL A 285 8.07 4.92 5.85
C VAL A 285 9.47 4.42 5.46
N ARG A 286 10.47 4.75 6.28
CA ARG A 286 11.88 4.40 6.03
C ARG A 286 12.31 3.10 6.73
N ASN A 287 11.54 2.66 7.70
CA ASN A 287 11.82 1.47 8.48
C ASN A 287 11.75 0.21 7.61
N ASN A 288 12.68 -0.72 7.77
CA ASN A 288 12.50 -2.08 7.26
C ASN A 288 11.22 -2.69 7.85
N ILE A 289 10.56 -3.54 7.07
CA ILE A 289 9.31 -4.17 7.46
C ILE A 289 9.47 -5.69 7.44
N ILE A 290 9.06 -6.36 8.52
CA ILE A 290 8.97 -7.83 8.60
C ILE A 290 7.49 -8.24 8.61
N LEU A 291 7.12 -9.08 7.65
CA LEU A 291 5.81 -9.73 7.54
C LEU A 291 5.84 -11.05 8.31
N ALA A 292 5.59 -11.00 9.61
CA ALA A 292 5.73 -12.16 10.50
C ALA A 292 4.45 -12.99 10.62
N ALA A 293 3.27 -12.37 10.49
CA ALA A 293 2.00 -13.09 10.45
C ALA A 293 1.80 -13.79 9.08
N PRO A 294 0.95 -14.83 8.98
CA PRO A 294 0.61 -15.44 7.69
C PRO A 294 0.06 -14.42 6.68
N THR A 295 -0.71 -13.45 7.17
CA THR A 295 -1.28 -12.35 6.38
C THR A 295 -1.04 -11.01 7.06
N ASN A 296 -0.58 -10.01 6.32
CA ASN A 296 -0.16 -8.73 6.87
C ASN A 296 -0.79 -7.61 6.06
N GLU A 297 -1.71 -6.89 6.68
CA GLU A 297 -2.44 -5.83 6.01
C GLU A 297 -1.69 -4.50 6.13
N ILE A 298 -1.47 -3.87 4.97
CA ILE A 298 -0.94 -2.52 4.86
C ILE A 298 -1.95 -1.68 4.07
N SER A 299 -2.51 -0.69 4.76
CA SER A 299 -3.66 0.07 4.30
C SER A 299 -3.34 1.52 4.00
N MET A 300 -3.93 1.99 2.90
CA MET A 300 -3.90 3.39 2.48
C MET A 300 -5.30 3.80 2.03
N ASN A 301 -6.02 4.52 2.88
CA ASN A 301 -7.46 4.73 2.70
C ASN A 301 -7.85 6.01 1.95
N GLU A 302 -6.93 6.93 1.69
CA GLU A 302 -7.29 8.16 0.99
C GLU A 302 -7.38 7.94 -0.52
N THR A 303 -8.61 8.08 -1.03
CA THR A 303 -8.99 7.94 -2.44
C THR A 303 -8.59 9.19 -3.22
N PHE A 304 -7.86 9.02 -4.32
CA PHE A 304 -7.53 10.14 -5.20
C PHE A 304 -8.26 10.02 -6.55
N PRO A 305 -8.68 11.15 -7.16
CA PRO A 305 -9.27 11.16 -8.49
C PRO A 305 -8.34 10.54 -9.54
N LYS A 306 -8.93 9.87 -10.54
CA LYS A 306 -8.23 9.26 -11.69
C LYS A 306 -7.23 10.26 -12.31
N GLY A 307 -5.98 9.83 -12.50
CA GLY A 307 -4.96 10.64 -13.18
C GLY A 307 -3.59 10.03 -13.09
N TYR A 308 -2.87 10.21 -11.99
CA TYR A 308 -1.58 9.59 -11.72
C TYR A 308 -1.40 9.50 -10.21
N PRO A 309 -0.81 8.43 -9.67
CA PRO A 309 -0.77 8.32 -8.23
C PRO A 309 0.39 9.14 -7.64
N ARG A 310 0.08 10.09 -6.75
CA ARG A 310 1.04 10.55 -5.73
C ARG A 310 0.89 9.72 -4.46
N THR A 311 2.01 9.65 -3.75
CA THR A 311 2.58 8.50 -3.05
C THR A 311 2.23 8.48 -1.57
N ALA A 312 2.02 7.31 -0.97
CA ALA A 312 2.82 7.02 0.21
C ALA A 312 3.98 6.14 -0.21
N LEU A 313 5.13 6.48 0.32
CA LEU A 313 6.40 6.14 -0.27
C LEU A 313 7.16 5.23 0.70
N LEU A 314 7.37 3.98 0.32
CA LEU A 314 8.47 3.19 0.88
C LEU A 314 9.71 3.44 0.01
N SER A 315 10.41 4.56 0.22
CA SER A 315 11.57 4.92 -0.60
C SER A 315 12.84 4.15 -0.24
N ALA A 316 12.92 3.52 0.94
CA ALA A 316 14.18 2.95 1.43
C ALA A 316 14.04 1.71 2.34
N ALA A 317 12.84 1.17 2.51
CA ALA A 317 12.58 0.01 3.36
C ALA A 317 12.67 -1.30 2.57
N ILE A 318 13.40 -2.29 3.09
CA ILE A 318 13.26 -3.68 2.63
C ILE A 318 12.08 -4.30 3.39
N ILE A 319 11.12 -4.85 2.65
CA ILE A 319 10.09 -5.74 3.18
C ILE A 319 10.60 -7.19 3.09
N SER A 320 10.59 -7.90 4.21
CA SER A 320 11.04 -9.30 4.32
C SER A 320 10.06 -10.16 5.15
N GLY A 321 10.33 -11.46 5.28
CA GLY A 321 9.49 -12.41 6.02
C GLY A 321 8.75 -13.41 5.14
N SER A 322 8.14 -14.42 5.76
CA SER A 322 7.38 -15.46 5.06
C SER A 322 5.91 -15.11 4.85
N GLY A 323 5.42 -14.09 5.55
CA GLY A 323 4.03 -13.67 5.48
C GLY A 323 3.62 -13.07 4.14
N GLN A 324 2.32 -13.11 3.86
CA GLN A 324 1.73 -12.46 2.70
C GLN A 324 1.53 -10.96 2.94
N PHE A 325 1.90 -10.14 1.97
CA PHE A 325 1.61 -8.72 1.95
C PHE A 325 0.21 -8.48 1.37
N GLN A 326 -0.66 -7.76 2.09
CA GLN A 326 -2.00 -7.39 1.61
C GLN A 326 -2.14 -5.87 1.51
N LYS A 327 -2.19 -5.35 0.28
CA LYS A 327 -2.55 -3.96 0.01
C LYS A 327 -4.06 -3.80 0.04
N VAL A 328 -4.55 -2.99 0.97
CA VAL A 328 -5.95 -2.59 1.08
C VAL A 328 -6.10 -1.06 1.03
N GLY A 329 -7.34 -0.57 1.06
CA GLY A 329 -7.65 0.84 0.95
C GLY A 329 -7.50 1.38 -0.49
N ALA A 330 -8.17 2.49 -0.79
CA ALA A 330 -8.28 3.01 -2.15
C ALA A 330 -7.01 3.74 -2.68
N GLY A 331 -6.09 4.12 -1.80
CA GLY A 331 -4.87 4.87 -2.16
C GLY A 331 -3.84 4.03 -2.93
N ASN A 332 -2.83 4.70 -3.50
CA ASN A 332 -1.70 4.05 -4.19
C ASN A 332 -0.48 3.87 -3.29
N PHE A 333 -0.08 2.63 -3.05
CA PHE A 333 1.09 2.30 -2.25
C PHE A 333 2.29 2.06 -3.16
N ASN A 334 3.39 2.80 -2.97
CA ASN A 334 4.58 2.63 -3.79
C ASN A 334 5.68 1.89 -3.03
N ILE A 335 6.26 0.91 -3.71
CA ILE A 335 7.40 0.14 -3.25
C ILE A 335 8.59 0.44 -4.15
N TYR A 336 9.65 1.02 -3.56
CA TYR A 336 10.91 1.27 -4.25
C TYR A 336 12.01 0.27 -3.87
N GLY A 337 11.89 -0.36 -2.71
CA GLY A 337 12.86 -1.33 -2.22
C GLY A 337 12.86 -2.65 -3.00
N ALA A 338 14.03 -3.29 -3.03
CA ALA A 338 14.19 -4.68 -3.43
C ALA A 338 13.73 -5.60 -2.28
N ASN A 339 12.51 -6.12 -2.38
CA ASN A 339 11.91 -6.88 -1.30
C ASN A 339 12.21 -8.38 -1.40
N THR A 340 12.23 -9.06 -0.26
CA THR A 340 12.64 -10.47 -0.12
C THR A 340 11.58 -11.37 0.51
N TYR A 341 10.40 -10.84 0.82
CA TYR A 341 9.32 -11.65 1.39
C TYR A 341 8.81 -12.70 0.40
N THR A 342 8.43 -13.87 0.93
CA THR A 342 8.13 -15.06 0.12
C THR A 342 6.65 -15.43 0.05
N GLY A 343 5.82 -14.94 0.99
CA GLY A 343 4.38 -15.27 1.07
C GLY A 343 3.50 -14.70 -0.06
N GLY A 344 4.08 -13.91 -0.96
CA GLY A 344 3.38 -13.27 -2.07
C GLY A 344 2.64 -11.99 -1.68
N THR A 345 1.99 -11.40 -2.68
CA THR A 345 1.37 -10.07 -2.62
C THR A 345 -0.09 -10.17 -3.04
N ILE A 346 -1.02 -9.65 -2.24
CA ILE A 346 -2.43 -9.46 -2.63
C ILE A 346 -2.74 -7.97 -2.75
N ILE A 347 -3.37 -7.59 -3.86
CA ILE A 347 -3.90 -6.25 -4.09
C ILE A 347 -5.42 -6.30 -4.01
N ASN A 348 -5.96 -6.02 -2.82
CA ASN A 348 -7.40 -6.04 -2.57
C ASN A 348 -8.09 -4.77 -3.10
N ALA A 349 -7.45 -3.61 -2.97
CA ALA A 349 -8.00 -2.32 -3.39
C ALA A 349 -6.91 -1.28 -3.72
N GLY A 350 -7.32 -0.23 -4.44
CA GLY A 350 -6.43 0.87 -4.83
C GLY A 350 -5.34 0.41 -5.79
N TRP A 351 -4.19 1.09 -5.74
CA TRP A 351 -3.04 0.76 -6.57
C TRP A 351 -1.86 0.27 -5.72
N LEU A 352 -1.09 -0.66 -6.29
CA LEU A 352 0.26 -1.00 -5.84
C LEU A 352 1.22 -0.62 -6.97
N THR A 353 2.11 0.33 -6.71
CA THR A 353 3.16 0.72 -7.64
C THR A 353 4.48 0.08 -7.28
N LEU A 354 5.09 -0.62 -8.22
CA LEU A 354 6.43 -1.18 -8.08
C LEU A 354 7.43 -0.28 -8.82
N ALA A 355 8.52 0.06 -8.15
CA ALA A 355 9.70 0.71 -8.73
C ALA A 355 10.96 -0.16 -8.71
N HIS A 356 10.81 -1.43 -8.34
CA HIS A 356 11.86 -2.44 -8.40
C HIS A 356 11.30 -3.78 -8.90
N ASN A 357 12.12 -4.55 -9.64
CA ASN A 357 11.72 -5.84 -10.24
C ASN A 357 11.27 -6.88 -9.20
N THR A 358 11.81 -6.82 -7.99
CA THR A 358 11.42 -7.67 -6.84
C THR A 358 10.57 -6.92 -5.80
N GLY A 359 9.98 -5.78 -6.15
CA GLY A 359 9.20 -4.97 -5.22
C GLY A 359 8.01 -5.73 -4.61
N ALA A 360 7.42 -6.68 -5.33
CA ALA A 360 6.33 -7.52 -4.82
C ALA A 360 6.80 -8.79 -4.08
N GLY A 361 8.08 -8.87 -3.70
CA GLY A 361 8.69 -10.08 -3.13
C GLY A 361 8.92 -11.17 -4.19
N THR A 362 9.14 -12.40 -3.75
CA THR A 362 9.42 -13.55 -4.65
C THR A 362 8.20 -14.44 -4.90
N GLY A 363 7.14 -14.30 -4.11
CA GLY A 363 5.88 -15.05 -4.26
C GLY A 363 4.97 -14.49 -5.37
N ALA A 364 3.84 -15.14 -5.61
CA ALA A 364 2.87 -14.69 -6.62
C ALA A 364 2.21 -13.34 -6.25
N ILE A 365 1.78 -12.59 -7.27
CA ILE A 365 0.95 -11.39 -7.12
C ILE A 365 -0.51 -11.76 -7.42
N THR A 366 -1.43 -11.56 -6.50
CA THR A 366 -2.87 -11.76 -6.71
C THR A 366 -3.59 -10.42 -6.76
N VAL A 367 -4.33 -10.16 -7.85
CA VAL A 367 -5.10 -8.93 -8.04
C VAL A 367 -6.59 -9.23 -7.84
N LYS A 368 -7.15 -8.86 -6.68
CA LYS A 368 -8.53 -9.17 -6.25
C LYS A 368 -9.53 -8.01 -6.42
N GLY A 369 -9.08 -6.82 -6.79
CA GLY A 369 -9.95 -5.63 -6.90
C GLY A 369 -9.19 -4.31 -7.00
N GLY A 370 -7.89 -4.32 -6.71
CA GLY A 370 -7.02 -3.19 -7.00
C GLY A 370 -6.32 -3.30 -8.36
N ALA A 371 -5.19 -2.62 -8.45
CA ALA A 371 -4.43 -2.49 -9.68
C ALA A 371 -2.91 -2.56 -9.42
N LEU A 372 -2.18 -3.22 -10.31
CA LEU A 372 -0.72 -3.24 -10.32
C LEU A 372 -0.20 -2.19 -11.32
N TYR A 373 0.73 -1.37 -10.87
CA TYR A 373 1.39 -0.35 -11.69
C TYR A 373 2.90 -0.53 -11.66
N LEU A 374 3.55 -0.49 -12.81
CA LEU A 374 4.99 -0.66 -12.94
C LEU A 374 5.64 0.65 -13.37
N LYS A 375 6.75 1.02 -12.72
CA LYS A 375 7.60 2.13 -13.16
C LYS A 375 8.37 1.77 -14.44
N ASP A 376 9.01 2.78 -15.03
CA ASP A 376 9.75 2.63 -16.28
C ASP A 376 10.85 1.56 -16.23
N GLY A 377 10.97 0.80 -17.33
CA GLY A 377 11.99 -0.23 -17.54
C GLY A 377 11.84 -1.49 -16.69
N LEU A 378 10.80 -1.61 -15.86
CA LEU A 378 10.67 -2.75 -14.95
C LEU A 378 10.36 -4.05 -15.70
N LYS A 379 11.02 -5.13 -15.26
CA LYS A 379 10.71 -6.51 -15.63
C LYS A 379 10.34 -7.30 -14.38
N VAL A 380 9.05 -7.57 -14.22
CA VAL A 380 8.52 -8.32 -13.08
C VAL A 380 8.31 -9.78 -13.47
N ALA A 381 8.98 -10.68 -12.75
CA ALA A 381 8.97 -12.12 -13.03
C ALA A 381 7.94 -12.92 -12.24
N ASN A 382 7.30 -12.30 -11.24
CA ASN A 382 6.30 -12.96 -10.41
C ASN A 382 5.14 -13.51 -11.27
N ALA A 383 4.67 -14.71 -10.94
CA ALA A 383 3.38 -15.17 -11.46
C ALA A 383 2.27 -14.23 -10.96
N ILE A 384 1.28 -13.96 -11.81
CA ILE A 384 0.16 -13.07 -11.50
C ILE A 384 -1.14 -13.86 -11.56
N VAL A 385 -1.97 -13.74 -10.52
CA VAL A 385 -3.30 -14.33 -10.46
C VAL A 385 -4.34 -13.23 -10.50
N LEU A 386 -5.15 -13.20 -11.55
CA LEU A 386 -6.31 -12.31 -11.67
C LEU A 386 -7.50 -12.98 -10.99
N ALA A 387 -7.94 -12.42 -9.87
CA ALA A 387 -8.94 -13.03 -9.01
C ALA A 387 -10.28 -12.26 -9.01
N ALA A 388 -10.42 -11.22 -9.84
CA ALA A 388 -11.65 -10.43 -9.93
C ALA A 388 -11.94 -9.94 -11.36
N PRO A 389 -13.21 -9.61 -11.67
CA PRO A 389 -13.59 -9.08 -12.98
C PRO A 389 -12.97 -7.72 -13.33
N GLN A 390 -12.41 -7.00 -12.35
CA GLN A 390 -11.83 -5.66 -12.51
C GLN A 390 -10.33 -5.63 -12.17
N SER A 391 -9.60 -6.72 -12.40
CA SER A 391 -8.15 -6.74 -12.19
C SER A 391 -7.45 -5.85 -13.24
N ARG A 392 -6.76 -4.81 -12.77
CA ARG A 392 -6.16 -3.77 -13.62
C ARG A 392 -4.65 -3.85 -13.59
N LEU A 393 -4.02 -3.80 -14.76
CA LEU A 393 -2.56 -3.73 -14.90
C LEU A 393 -2.20 -2.50 -15.74
N GLY A 394 -1.11 -1.82 -15.37
CA GLY A 394 -0.61 -0.67 -16.11
C GLY A 394 0.86 -0.37 -15.83
N ALA A 395 1.39 0.64 -16.50
CA ALA A 395 2.75 1.11 -16.30
C ALA A 395 2.84 2.64 -16.41
N GLU A 396 4.00 3.18 -16.07
CA GLU A 396 4.31 4.61 -16.06
C GLU A 396 4.09 5.28 -17.41
N LEU A 397 3.51 6.49 -17.42
CA LEU A 397 3.26 7.22 -18.67
C LEU A 397 4.55 7.36 -19.49
N GLY A 398 4.47 7.04 -20.79
CA GLY A 398 5.63 7.11 -21.69
C GLY A 398 6.67 6.01 -21.49
N SER A 399 6.40 5.03 -20.60
CA SER A 399 7.33 3.95 -20.28
C SER A 399 7.02 2.64 -21.00
N THR A 400 7.99 1.73 -20.93
CA THR A 400 7.79 0.31 -21.26
C THR A 400 8.07 -0.56 -20.03
N ALA A 401 7.16 -1.48 -19.72
CA ALA A 401 7.34 -2.47 -18.66
C ALA A 401 7.02 -3.89 -19.15
N THR A 402 7.69 -4.89 -18.59
CA THR A 402 7.54 -6.30 -18.96
C THR A 402 7.05 -7.14 -17.79
N LEU A 403 6.03 -7.96 -18.05
CA LEU A 403 5.57 -9.03 -17.17
C LEU A 403 6.00 -10.36 -17.79
N SER A 404 6.97 -11.03 -17.17
CA SER A 404 7.50 -12.29 -17.68
C SER A 404 6.97 -13.54 -16.98
N GLY A 405 6.36 -13.39 -15.81
CA GLY A 405 5.64 -14.48 -15.16
C GLY A 405 4.33 -14.81 -15.87
N VAL A 406 3.85 -16.03 -15.68
CA VAL A 406 2.53 -16.47 -16.18
C VAL A 406 1.43 -15.67 -15.48
N ILE A 407 0.52 -15.10 -16.26
CA ILE A 407 -0.73 -14.52 -15.76
C ILE A 407 -1.84 -15.58 -15.86
N SER A 408 -2.51 -15.88 -14.75
CA SER A 408 -3.55 -16.91 -14.64
C SER A 408 -4.76 -16.41 -13.86
N GLY A 409 -5.74 -17.28 -13.62
CA GLY A 409 -6.93 -16.99 -12.80
C GLY A 409 -8.20 -16.76 -13.61
N THR A 410 -9.33 -16.60 -12.92
CA THR A 410 -10.66 -16.45 -13.53
C THR A 410 -11.04 -14.99 -13.77
N GLY A 411 -10.28 -14.04 -13.23
CA GLY A 411 -10.49 -12.61 -13.42
C GLY A 411 -10.16 -12.12 -14.83
N ALA A 412 -10.72 -10.97 -15.19
CA ALA A 412 -10.43 -10.30 -16.45
C ALA A 412 -9.21 -9.38 -16.31
N LEU A 413 -8.39 -9.28 -17.36
CA LEU A 413 -7.26 -8.36 -17.42
C LEU A 413 -7.66 -7.05 -18.10
N HIS A 414 -7.61 -5.94 -17.38
CA HIS A 414 -7.80 -4.61 -17.92
C HIS A 414 -6.45 -3.90 -18.00
N LYS A 415 -5.90 -3.77 -19.22
CA LYS A 415 -4.71 -2.94 -19.46
C LYS A 415 -5.14 -1.47 -19.52
N GLU A 416 -4.61 -0.68 -18.60
CA GLU A 416 -4.87 0.75 -18.48
C GLU A 416 -3.57 1.58 -18.52
N GLY A 417 -3.72 2.89 -18.65
CA GLY A 417 -2.62 3.85 -18.80
C GLY A 417 -1.96 3.80 -20.18
N ASP A 418 -1.36 4.91 -20.59
CA ASP A 418 -0.87 5.09 -21.97
C ASP A 418 0.49 4.43 -22.24
N ALA A 419 1.06 3.76 -21.24
CA ALA A 419 2.33 3.04 -21.32
C ALA A 419 2.26 1.79 -22.21
N THR A 420 3.43 1.30 -22.62
CA THR A 420 3.60 -0.01 -23.24
C THR A 420 3.78 -1.09 -22.16
N LEU A 421 2.91 -2.10 -22.16
CA LEU A 421 3.06 -3.29 -21.33
C LEU A 421 3.36 -4.50 -22.23
N ILE A 422 4.39 -5.28 -21.88
CA ILE A 422 4.81 -6.46 -22.62
C ILE A 422 4.52 -7.71 -21.79
N LEU A 423 3.78 -8.67 -22.35
CA LEU A 423 3.54 -9.97 -21.75
C LEU A 423 4.37 -11.03 -22.49
N THR A 424 5.30 -11.69 -21.79
CA THR A 424 6.16 -12.74 -22.40
C THR A 424 5.84 -14.15 -21.91
N GLY A 425 5.03 -14.29 -20.85
CA GLY A 425 4.62 -15.59 -20.33
C GLY A 425 3.54 -16.27 -21.21
N ALA A 426 3.34 -17.57 -20.99
CA ALA A 426 2.20 -18.30 -21.52
C ALA A 426 0.99 -18.10 -20.59
N ASN A 427 0.13 -17.12 -20.89
CA ASN A 427 -0.91 -16.66 -19.99
C ASN A 427 -2.20 -17.47 -20.15
N THR A 428 -2.79 -17.88 -19.02
CA THR A 428 -3.88 -18.86 -18.94
C THR A 428 -5.13 -18.31 -18.23
N PHE A 429 -5.22 -17.00 -18.02
CA PHE A 429 -6.41 -16.40 -17.41
C PHE A 429 -7.64 -16.52 -18.33
N THR A 430 -8.82 -16.73 -17.76
CA THR A 430 -10.04 -17.05 -18.53
C THR A 430 -11.08 -15.94 -18.55
N GLY A 431 -10.94 -14.89 -17.73
CA GLY A 431 -11.91 -13.79 -17.64
C GLY A 431 -11.90 -12.81 -18.82
N GLY A 432 -11.02 -13.02 -19.81
CA GLY A 432 -10.85 -12.16 -20.98
C GLY A 432 -9.89 -11.00 -20.77
N LEU A 433 -9.56 -10.32 -21.86
CA LEU A 433 -8.60 -9.23 -21.96
C LEU A 433 -9.26 -7.98 -22.53
N SER A 434 -9.13 -6.84 -21.86
CA SER A 434 -9.53 -5.54 -22.38
C SER A 434 -8.33 -4.60 -22.40
N VAL A 435 -7.93 -4.15 -23.59
CA VAL A 435 -6.92 -3.10 -23.76
C VAL A 435 -7.66 -1.77 -23.83
N LYS A 436 -7.62 -1.00 -22.74
CA LYS A 436 -8.39 0.25 -22.61
C LYS A 436 -7.60 1.48 -23.01
N ALA A 437 -6.27 1.45 -22.88
CA ALA A 437 -5.38 2.55 -23.21
C ALA A 437 -3.94 2.05 -23.42
N GLY A 438 -3.14 2.87 -24.11
CA GLY A 438 -1.74 2.59 -24.39
C GLY A 438 -1.53 1.35 -25.24
N ASN A 439 -0.33 0.78 -25.16
CA ASN A 439 0.07 -0.37 -25.96
C ASN A 439 0.17 -1.64 -25.08
N LEU A 440 -0.38 -2.75 -25.58
CA LEU A 440 -0.16 -4.08 -25.03
C LEU A 440 0.54 -4.94 -26.09
N LEU A 441 1.77 -5.36 -25.81
CA LEU A 441 2.51 -6.28 -26.67
C LEU A 441 2.45 -7.69 -26.09
N ILE A 442 1.90 -8.63 -26.86
CA ILE A 442 1.90 -10.05 -26.52
C ILE A 442 3.07 -10.70 -27.25
N ASN A 443 4.13 -11.01 -26.51
CA ASN A 443 5.31 -11.74 -27.00
C ASN A 443 5.40 -13.16 -26.41
N GLY A 444 4.36 -13.59 -25.69
CA GLY A 444 4.12 -14.96 -25.25
C GLY A 444 2.80 -15.47 -25.82
N SER A 445 1.91 -15.98 -24.98
CA SER A 445 0.54 -16.36 -25.38
C SER A 445 -0.54 -15.79 -24.45
N VAL A 446 -1.73 -15.55 -24.98
CA VAL A 446 -2.96 -15.25 -24.24
C VAL A 446 -4.11 -16.02 -24.90
N ASP A 447 -4.67 -17.03 -24.23
CA ASP A 447 -5.71 -17.88 -24.83
C ASP A 447 -7.11 -17.24 -24.79
N GLY A 448 -7.34 -16.30 -23.87
CA GLY A 448 -8.63 -15.64 -23.69
C GLY A 448 -8.99 -14.65 -24.80
N ALA A 449 -10.29 -14.36 -24.94
CA ALA A 449 -10.78 -13.33 -25.85
C ALA A 449 -10.26 -11.94 -25.45
N ALA A 450 -9.79 -11.17 -26.43
CA ALA A 450 -9.26 -9.82 -26.26
C ALA A 450 -10.12 -8.79 -26.98
N LYS A 451 -10.37 -7.66 -26.32
CA LYS A 451 -11.04 -6.50 -26.88
C LYS A 451 -10.11 -5.29 -26.84
N VAL A 452 -9.92 -4.65 -27.99
CA VAL A 452 -9.11 -3.44 -28.12
C VAL A 452 -10.03 -2.24 -28.27
N LEU A 453 -9.99 -1.34 -27.29
CA LEU A 453 -10.84 -0.15 -27.25
C LEU A 453 -10.20 1.03 -28.00
N SER A 454 -11.02 2.05 -28.28
CA SER A 454 -10.59 3.29 -28.91
C SER A 454 -9.38 3.91 -28.22
N GLY A 455 -8.35 4.27 -29.00
CA GLY A 455 -7.10 4.85 -28.48
C GLY A 455 -6.11 3.85 -27.87
N ALA A 456 -6.44 2.56 -27.83
CA ALA A 456 -5.56 1.50 -27.36
C ALA A 456 -4.97 0.70 -28.53
N SER A 457 -3.82 0.07 -28.31
CA SER A 457 -3.15 -0.78 -29.29
C SER A 457 -2.82 -2.16 -28.72
N LEU A 458 -3.14 -3.22 -29.46
CA LEU A 458 -2.67 -4.57 -29.22
C LEU A 458 -1.63 -4.95 -30.29
N GLY A 459 -0.53 -5.55 -29.88
CA GLY A 459 0.53 -5.95 -30.79
C GLY A 459 1.43 -7.06 -30.28
N GLY A 460 2.64 -7.12 -30.80
CA GLY A 460 3.65 -8.13 -30.46
C GLY A 460 3.79 -9.22 -31.51
N SER A 461 4.54 -10.27 -31.16
CA SER A 461 4.88 -11.40 -32.04
C SER A 461 4.33 -12.74 -31.56
N GLY A 462 3.44 -12.71 -30.57
CA GLY A 462 2.96 -13.89 -29.85
C GLY A 462 1.69 -14.49 -30.43
N VAL A 463 1.00 -15.25 -29.57
CA VAL A 463 -0.29 -15.89 -29.86
C VAL A 463 -1.38 -15.27 -29.00
N VAL A 464 -2.49 -14.88 -29.61
CA VAL A 464 -3.67 -14.36 -28.92
C VAL A 464 -4.88 -15.19 -29.34
N GLY A 465 -5.84 -15.36 -28.43
CA GLY A 465 -7.15 -15.94 -28.72
C GLY A 465 -7.97 -15.08 -29.68
N ASN A 466 -9.28 -15.05 -29.47
CA ASN A 466 -10.17 -14.26 -30.32
C ASN A 466 -9.96 -12.77 -30.05
N VAL A 467 -9.74 -11.96 -31.08
CA VAL A 467 -9.54 -10.51 -30.95
C VAL A 467 -10.67 -9.74 -31.62
N THR A 468 -11.26 -8.79 -30.90
CA THR A 468 -12.15 -7.77 -31.47
C THR A 468 -11.48 -6.40 -31.35
N VAL A 469 -11.30 -5.72 -32.48
CA VAL A 469 -10.79 -4.35 -32.54
C VAL A 469 -11.96 -3.42 -32.80
N THR A 470 -12.30 -2.61 -31.81
CA THR A 470 -13.41 -1.66 -31.93
C THR A 470 -13.03 -0.41 -32.72
N ALA A 471 -14.01 0.42 -33.07
CA ALA A 471 -13.77 1.72 -33.72
C ALA A 471 -12.71 2.55 -32.98
N GLY A 472 -11.65 2.95 -33.70
CA GLY A 472 -10.49 3.68 -33.18
C GLY A 472 -9.51 2.86 -32.32
N GLY A 473 -9.79 1.57 -32.09
CA GLY A 473 -8.82 0.63 -31.52
C GLY A 473 -7.82 0.18 -32.58
N LYS A 474 -6.62 -0.21 -32.16
CA LYS A 474 -5.50 -0.51 -33.05
C LYS A 474 -4.93 -1.91 -32.85
N ILE A 475 -4.66 -2.61 -33.95
CA ILE A 475 -3.86 -3.84 -33.96
C ILE A 475 -2.57 -3.61 -34.74
N SER A 476 -1.44 -4.10 -34.23
CA SER A 476 -0.10 -3.84 -34.77
C SER A 476 0.82 -5.03 -34.52
N PRO A 477 1.01 -5.94 -35.48
CA PRO A 477 2.06 -6.94 -35.35
C PRO A 477 3.42 -6.27 -35.03
N GLY A 478 4.25 -6.95 -34.24
CA GLY A 478 5.54 -6.40 -33.81
C GLY A 478 5.43 -5.33 -32.71
N ALA A 479 6.53 -4.63 -32.45
CA ALA A 479 6.54 -3.49 -31.55
C ALA A 479 6.36 -2.20 -32.34
N ALA A 480 5.33 -1.43 -32.02
CA ALA A 480 5.04 -0.16 -32.70
C ALA A 480 6.13 0.93 -32.56
N LEU A 481 7.21 0.68 -31.79
CA LEU A 481 8.18 1.69 -31.37
C LEU A 481 9.56 1.60 -32.06
N ASP A 482 9.89 0.51 -32.74
CA ASP A 482 11.24 0.27 -33.28
C ASP A 482 11.28 -0.08 -34.77
N ASN A 483 10.14 0.05 -35.48
CA ASN A 483 9.97 -0.48 -36.83
C ASN A 483 10.36 -1.97 -36.92
N SER A 484 10.25 -2.74 -35.84
CA SER A 484 10.33 -4.20 -35.92
C SER A 484 9.18 -4.72 -36.76
N VAL A 485 9.45 -5.80 -37.47
CA VAL A 485 8.44 -6.54 -38.23
C VAL A 485 8.25 -7.89 -37.57
N ALA A 486 7.00 -8.33 -37.47
CA ALA A 486 6.70 -9.62 -36.86
C ALA A 486 5.43 -10.27 -37.38
N THR A 487 5.24 -11.53 -37.00
CA THR A 487 3.98 -12.24 -37.16
C THR A 487 3.23 -12.27 -35.82
N LEU A 488 2.00 -11.73 -35.80
CA LEU A 488 1.08 -11.89 -34.67
C LEU A 488 0.06 -13.00 -35.01
N THR A 489 -0.03 -14.04 -34.18
CA THR A 489 -0.97 -15.15 -34.40
C THR A 489 -2.24 -14.95 -33.58
N LEU A 490 -3.40 -15.12 -34.21
CA LEU A 490 -4.72 -14.84 -33.65
C LEU A 490 -5.64 -16.04 -33.88
N ALA A 491 -6.42 -16.46 -32.88
CA ALA A 491 -7.40 -17.53 -33.08
C ALA A 491 -8.54 -17.07 -34.00
N SER A 492 -8.97 -15.82 -33.86
CA SER A 492 -9.92 -15.13 -34.75
C SER A 492 -9.70 -13.63 -34.64
N LEU A 493 -10.04 -12.88 -35.68
CA LEU A 493 -9.91 -11.43 -35.72
C LEU A 493 -11.21 -10.82 -36.24
N SER A 494 -11.84 -9.94 -35.45
CA SER A 494 -12.98 -9.12 -35.84
C SER A 494 -12.57 -7.65 -35.86
N LEU A 495 -12.78 -6.99 -37.00
CA LEU A 495 -12.45 -5.58 -37.21
C LEU A 495 -13.77 -4.81 -37.41
N GLU A 496 -14.10 -3.93 -36.46
CA GLU A 496 -15.19 -2.97 -36.63
C GLU A 496 -14.77 -1.85 -37.61
N GLY A 497 -15.74 -1.16 -38.20
CA GLY A 497 -15.47 0.08 -38.94
C GLY A 497 -14.71 1.10 -38.09
N ASP A 498 -13.83 1.87 -38.72
CA ASP A 498 -12.88 2.81 -38.07
C ASP A 498 -11.83 2.19 -37.14
N SER A 499 -11.76 0.86 -37.02
CA SER A 499 -10.61 0.19 -36.41
C SER A 499 -9.33 0.45 -37.23
N ILE A 500 -8.17 0.29 -36.59
CA ILE A 500 -6.87 0.61 -37.17
C ILE A 500 -6.02 -0.66 -37.24
N VAL A 501 -5.47 -0.95 -38.41
CA VAL A 501 -4.44 -1.95 -38.62
C VAL A 501 -3.16 -1.21 -38.97
N ASN A 502 -2.12 -1.38 -38.15
CA ASN A 502 -0.79 -0.92 -38.50
C ASN A 502 -0.04 -2.05 -39.19
N TRP A 503 0.63 -1.70 -40.28
CA TRP A 503 1.48 -2.60 -41.03
C TRP A 503 2.82 -1.92 -41.31
N ASN A 504 3.88 -2.48 -40.76
CA ASN A 504 5.23 -1.97 -40.93
C ASN A 504 6.03 -2.81 -41.94
N VAL A 505 6.91 -2.14 -42.68
CA VAL A 505 7.84 -2.78 -43.63
C VAL A 505 9.26 -2.29 -43.40
N VAL A 506 10.21 -3.21 -43.49
CA VAL A 506 11.66 -2.92 -43.43
C VAL A 506 12.35 -3.37 -44.71
N ARG A 507 11.89 -4.46 -45.31
CA ARG A 507 12.37 -5.03 -46.57
C ARG A 507 11.23 -5.62 -47.38
N ALA A 508 10.98 -5.06 -48.56
CA ALA A 508 9.90 -5.49 -49.44
C ALA A 508 10.15 -6.84 -50.13
N ASP A 509 11.43 -7.23 -50.24
CA ASP A 509 11.91 -8.43 -50.92
C ASP A 509 11.99 -9.68 -50.01
N GLN A 510 11.63 -9.55 -48.73
CA GLN A 510 11.66 -10.64 -47.76
C GLN A 510 10.26 -11.18 -47.46
N ALA A 511 10.20 -12.34 -46.81
CA ALA A 511 8.93 -12.98 -46.47
C ALA A 511 8.14 -12.18 -45.41
N ALA A 512 6.81 -12.36 -45.40
CA ALA A 512 5.93 -11.86 -44.36
C ALA A 512 6.38 -12.33 -42.95
N GLY A 513 6.35 -11.43 -41.98
CA GLY A 513 6.89 -11.63 -40.63
C GLY A 513 8.40 -11.43 -40.50
N VAL A 514 9.14 -11.27 -41.61
CA VAL A 514 10.59 -11.05 -41.64
C VAL A 514 10.97 -9.74 -42.33
N GLY A 515 10.32 -9.45 -43.47
CA GLY A 515 10.48 -8.20 -44.22
C GLY A 515 9.47 -7.13 -43.86
N TYR A 516 8.28 -7.56 -43.52
CA TYR A 516 7.12 -6.75 -43.22
C TYR A 516 6.18 -7.49 -42.27
N ASP A 517 5.28 -6.77 -41.63
CA ASP A 517 4.34 -7.33 -40.66
C ASP A 517 3.37 -8.34 -41.28
N CYS A 518 2.98 -9.33 -40.48
CA CYS A 518 1.97 -10.30 -40.86
C CYS A 518 1.04 -10.59 -39.68
N MET A 519 -0.24 -10.82 -39.96
CA MET A 519 -1.14 -11.47 -39.01
C MET A 519 -1.46 -12.88 -39.48
N LYS A 520 -1.50 -13.85 -38.56
CA LYS A 520 -1.93 -15.21 -38.86
C LYS A 520 -3.22 -15.49 -38.12
N VAL A 521 -4.36 -15.40 -38.80
CA VAL A 521 -5.67 -15.71 -38.24
C VAL A 521 -5.97 -17.18 -38.48
N THR A 522 -5.91 -18.01 -37.44
CA THR A 522 -6.09 -19.47 -37.57
C THR A 522 -7.56 -19.89 -37.59
N GLY A 523 -8.48 -18.95 -37.62
CA GLY A 523 -9.93 -19.17 -37.60
C GLY A 523 -10.66 -18.11 -38.43
N LEU A 524 -11.65 -17.48 -37.82
CA LEU A 524 -12.48 -16.49 -38.50
C LEU A 524 -11.77 -15.14 -38.58
N LEU A 525 -11.66 -14.60 -39.80
CA LEU A 525 -11.53 -13.18 -40.05
C LEU A 525 -12.93 -12.59 -40.32
N ASP A 526 -13.37 -11.71 -39.44
CA ASP A 526 -14.67 -11.05 -39.52
C ASP A 526 -14.52 -9.56 -39.83
N LEU A 527 -14.96 -9.18 -41.03
CA LEU A 527 -15.00 -7.80 -41.52
C LEU A 527 -16.45 -7.29 -41.65
N SER A 528 -17.44 -8.05 -41.15
CA SER A 528 -18.86 -7.69 -41.27
C SER A 528 -19.24 -6.40 -40.51
N GLY A 529 -18.40 -5.97 -39.55
CA GLY A 529 -18.53 -4.70 -38.83
C GLY A 529 -18.03 -3.48 -39.60
N ALA A 530 -17.36 -3.66 -40.74
CA ALA A 530 -16.88 -2.57 -41.61
C ALA A 530 -17.84 -2.31 -42.78
N SER A 531 -17.74 -1.12 -43.37
CA SER A 531 -18.51 -0.74 -44.57
C SER A 531 -17.72 0.28 -45.41
N SER A 532 -18.23 0.64 -46.58
CA SER A 532 -17.65 1.70 -47.41
C SER A 532 -17.67 3.10 -46.76
N LEU A 533 -18.53 3.31 -45.77
CA LEU A 533 -18.60 4.57 -45.00
C LEU A 533 -17.70 4.54 -43.77
N ASN A 534 -17.66 3.40 -43.07
CA ASN A 534 -16.86 3.20 -41.87
C ASN A 534 -15.83 2.09 -42.15
N ARG A 535 -14.73 2.48 -42.78
CA ARG A 535 -13.69 1.57 -43.27
C ARG A 535 -12.69 1.24 -42.17
N VAL A 536 -12.08 0.07 -42.23
CA VAL A 536 -10.86 -0.24 -41.49
C VAL A 536 -9.72 0.63 -42.02
N LYS A 537 -8.98 1.29 -41.13
CA LYS A 537 -7.84 2.14 -41.49
C LYS A 537 -6.57 1.29 -41.49
N LEU A 538 -5.99 1.08 -42.67
CA LEU A 538 -4.70 0.42 -42.83
C LEU A 538 -3.60 1.48 -42.90
N LEU A 539 -2.84 1.63 -41.82
CA LEU A 539 -1.73 2.57 -41.72
C LEU A 539 -0.44 1.85 -42.11
N LEU A 540 0.18 2.29 -43.20
CA LEU A 540 1.42 1.74 -43.72
C LEU A 540 2.60 2.58 -43.23
N SER A 541 3.61 1.94 -42.68
CA SER A 541 4.81 2.61 -42.19
C SER A 541 6.09 1.86 -42.50
N GLY A 542 7.21 2.55 -42.43
CA GLY A 542 8.54 1.95 -42.54
C GLY A 542 9.16 2.15 -43.92
N ARG A 543 10.19 1.36 -44.22
CA ARG A 543 11.03 1.52 -45.41
C ARG A 543 10.79 0.39 -46.41
N LEU A 544 10.39 0.76 -47.61
CA LEU A 544 10.31 -0.13 -48.78
C LEU A 544 11.70 -0.34 -49.41
N ALA A 545 12.63 -0.91 -48.65
CA ALA A 545 13.94 -1.27 -49.19
C ALA A 545 13.77 -2.36 -50.28
N ASN A 546 14.49 -2.20 -51.39
CA ASN A 546 14.47 -3.09 -52.57
C ASN A 546 13.10 -3.19 -53.28
N PHE A 547 12.25 -2.18 -53.13
CA PHE A 547 10.99 -2.08 -53.84
C PHE A 547 11.16 -1.34 -55.18
N ASP A 548 10.68 -1.93 -56.27
CA ASP A 548 10.61 -1.29 -57.59
C ASP A 548 9.20 -0.75 -57.84
N PRO A 549 8.97 0.58 -57.79
CA PRO A 549 7.65 1.17 -58.00
C PRO A 549 7.13 1.03 -59.45
N GLN A 550 7.96 0.57 -60.40
CA GLN A 550 7.53 0.26 -61.76
C GLN A 550 6.91 -1.14 -61.88
N GLN A 551 7.14 -2.02 -60.91
CA GLN A 551 6.63 -3.39 -60.93
C GLN A 551 5.45 -3.55 -59.98
N SER A 552 4.47 -4.35 -60.40
CA SER A 552 3.38 -4.73 -59.49
C SER A 552 3.90 -5.70 -58.44
N ALA A 553 3.43 -5.54 -57.20
CA ALA A 553 3.87 -6.36 -56.06
C ALA A 553 2.69 -6.69 -55.16
N ASN A 554 2.74 -7.86 -54.51
CA ASN A 554 1.77 -8.26 -53.51
C ASN A 554 2.50 -8.53 -52.19
N PHE A 555 2.02 -7.89 -51.12
CA PHE A 555 2.49 -8.13 -49.76
C PHE A 555 1.40 -8.83 -48.98
N LYS A 556 1.75 -9.92 -48.28
CA LYS A 556 0.77 -10.59 -47.41
C LYS A 556 0.48 -9.73 -46.18
N LEU A 557 -0.78 -9.33 -46.01
CA LEU A 557 -1.23 -8.65 -44.79
C LEU A 557 -1.56 -9.66 -43.70
N LEU A 558 -2.37 -10.66 -44.07
CA LEU A 558 -2.77 -11.70 -43.14
C LEU A 558 -3.21 -12.99 -43.83
N ASP A 559 -3.04 -14.10 -43.12
CA ASP A 559 -3.68 -15.39 -43.42
C ASP A 559 -5.01 -15.52 -42.64
N TYR A 560 -6.00 -16.21 -43.21
CA TYR A 560 -7.26 -16.56 -42.54
C TYR A 560 -7.68 -18.02 -42.82
N VAL A 561 -8.71 -18.53 -42.11
CA VAL A 561 -9.35 -19.82 -42.46
C VAL A 561 -10.74 -19.60 -43.02
N THR A 562 -11.53 -18.75 -42.37
CA THR A 562 -12.86 -18.34 -42.86
C THR A 562 -12.92 -16.83 -42.91
N LEU A 563 -13.50 -16.29 -43.98
CA LEU A 563 -13.72 -14.86 -44.17
C LEU A 563 -15.22 -14.57 -44.07
N ASN A 564 -15.59 -13.62 -43.22
CA ASN A 564 -16.96 -13.08 -43.15
C ASN A 564 -16.96 -11.62 -43.57
N LEU A 565 -17.63 -11.31 -44.68
CA LEU A 565 -17.83 -9.93 -45.17
C LEU A 565 -19.18 -9.34 -44.74
N GLY A 566 -20.05 -10.13 -44.11
CA GLY A 566 -21.42 -9.73 -43.81
C GLY A 566 -22.20 -9.46 -45.10
N THR A 567 -22.70 -8.24 -45.27
CA THR A 567 -23.44 -7.79 -46.45
C THR A 567 -22.54 -7.16 -47.52
N ASN A 568 -21.25 -7.01 -47.24
CA ASN A 568 -20.29 -6.40 -48.16
C ASN A 568 -19.92 -7.36 -49.30
N THR A 569 -19.76 -6.82 -50.50
CA THR A 569 -19.45 -7.61 -51.71
C THR A 569 -18.03 -7.40 -52.23
N ASN A 570 -17.35 -6.33 -51.81
CA ASN A 570 -16.01 -5.99 -52.25
C ASN A 570 -15.12 -5.61 -51.06
N ILE A 571 -14.07 -6.39 -50.84
CA ILE A 571 -13.17 -6.20 -49.69
C ILE A 571 -12.38 -4.89 -49.78
N SER A 572 -12.05 -4.42 -50.99
CA SER A 572 -11.28 -3.19 -51.17
C SER A 572 -12.04 -1.96 -50.66
N ASP A 573 -13.37 -1.99 -50.70
CA ASP A 573 -14.22 -0.92 -50.17
C ASP A 573 -14.21 -0.86 -48.64
N LEU A 574 -13.75 -1.92 -47.96
CA LEU A 574 -13.70 -2.00 -46.49
C LEU A 574 -12.44 -1.41 -45.88
N PHE A 575 -11.43 -1.04 -46.68
CA PHE A 575 -10.14 -0.55 -46.19
C PHE A 575 -9.77 0.81 -46.74
N SER A 576 -9.66 1.84 -45.90
CA SER A 576 -8.94 3.06 -46.26
C SER A 576 -7.46 2.88 -45.99
N ILE A 577 -6.61 3.19 -46.96
CA ILE A 577 -5.16 3.03 -46.85
C ILE A 577 -4.52 4.41 -46.65
N ASP A 578 -3.66 4.50 -45.65
CA ASP A 578 -2.79 5.64 -45.40
C ASP A 578 -1.34 5.20 -45.61
N ASP A 579 -0.72 5.66 -46.70
CA ASP A 579 0.65 5.38 -47.09
C ASP A 579 1.62 6.52 -46.73
N THR A 580 1.16 7.52 -45.97
CA THR A 580 1.98 8.69 -45.60
C THR A 580 3.20 8.33 -44.74
N GLY A 581 3.17 7.17 -44.09
CA GLY A 581 4.28 6.65 -43.28
C GLY A 581 5.32 5.83 -44.06
N LEU A 582 5.13 5.57 -45.35
CA LEU A 582 6.07 4.79 -46.17
C LEU A 582 7.22 5.65 -46.70
N LEU A 583 8.43 5.11 -46.58
CA LEU A 583 9.66 5.70 -47.11
C LEU A 583 10.24 4.79 -48.19
N ASP A 584 10.79 5.39 -49.25
CA ASP A 584 11.56 4.65 -50.24
C ASP A 584 12.91 4.16 -49.70
N GLY A 585 13.64 3.40 -50.53
CA GLY A 585 14.97 2.89 -50.17
C GLY A 585 15.98 3.98 -49.78
N TYR A 586 15.74 5.24 -50.14
CA TYR A 586 16.58 6.40 -49.84
C TYR A 586 16.06 7.24 -48.66
N GLY A 587 14.95 6.82 -48.03
CA GLY A 587 14.36 7.52 -46.88
C GLY A 587 13.51 8.73 -47.27
N ALA A 588 13.19 8.92 -48.55
CA ALA A 588 12.27 9.94 -49.00
C ALA A 588 10.84 9.39 -49.03
N TRP A 589 9.87 10.23 -48.70
CA TRP A 589 8.47 9.86 -48.85
C TRP A 589 8.11 9.74 -50.33
N GLN A 590 7.44 8.66 -50.70
CA GLN A 590 6.87 8.45 -52.03
C GLN A 590 5.36 8.35 -51.88
N GLN A 591 4.60 9.19 -52.59
CA GLN A 591 3.17 8.99 -52.71
C GLN A 591 2.91 7.84 -53.68
N LEU A 592 2.45 6.70 -53.18
CA LEU A 592 2.23 5.50 -53.98
C LEU A 592 0.72 5.24 -54.07
N PHE A 593 0.04 5.98 -54.95
CA PHE A 593 -1.42 5.97 -55.16
C PHE A 593 -2.03 4.65 -55.70
N ALA A 594 -1.39 3.51 -55.47
CA ALA A 594 -1.68 2.26 -56.17
C ALA A 594 -1.88 1.06 -55.24
N PHE A 595 -1.94 1.28 -53.92
CA PHE A 595 -2.23 0.21 -52.99
C PHE A 595 -3.73 -0.08 -52.89
N ARG A 596 -4.08 -1.36 -52.86
CA ARG A 596 -5.43 -1.84 -52.53
C ARG A 596 -5.34 -3.16 -51.75
N VAL A 597 -6.35 -3.43 -50.93
CA VAL A 597 -6.52 -4.74 -50.30
C VAL A 597 -7.26 -5.67 -51.24
N VAL A 598 -6.72 -6.87 -51.45
CA VAL A 598 -7.29 -7.92 -52.30
C VAL A 598 -7.42 -9.20 -51.49
N ASP A 599 -8.53 -9.90 -51.68
CA ASP A 599 -8.73 -11.25 -51.15
C ASP A 599 -8.21 -12.29 -52.15
N ASP A 600 -7.21 -13.07 -51.73
CA ASP A 600 -6.74 -14.27 -52.43
C ASP A 600 -7.37 -15.50 -51.76
N ALA A 601 -8.65 -15.72 -52.07
CA ALA A 601 -9.46 -16.80 -51.51
C ALA A 601 -8.89 -18.20 -51.78
N ALA A 602 -8.11 -18.37 -52.85
CA ALA A 602 -7.49 -19.65 -53.19
C ALA A 602 -6.38 -20.03 -52.19
N ASN A 603 -5.68 -19.03 -51.66
CA ASN A 603 -4.59 -19.21 -50.68
C ASN A 603 -4.99 -18.80 -49.26
N HIS A 604 -6.26 -18.43 -49.04
CA HIS A 604 -6.81 -17.92 -47.79
C HIS A 604 -6.01 -16.74 -47.21
N GLN A 605 -5.74 -15.73 -48.04
CA GLN A 605 -4.88 -14.60 -47.71
C GLN A 605 -5.53 -13.26 -48.06
N LEU A 606 -5.31 -12.24 -47.23
CA LEU A 606 -5.45 -10.86 -47.68
C LEU A 606 -4.10 -10.30 -48.08
N LEU A 607 -4.07 -9.71 -49.27
CA LEU A 607 -2.89 -9.12 -49.87
C LEU A 607 -3.04 -7.60 -49.95
N LEU A 608 -1.98 -6.89 -49.61
CA LEU A 608 -1.76 -5.51 -50.00
C LEU A 608 -1.13 -5.53 -51.40
N SER A 609 -1.94 -5.25 -52.41
CA SER A 609 -1.53 -5.27 -53.81
C SER A 609 -1.17 -3.86 -54.26
N TYR A 610 0.04 -3.70 -54.80
CA TYR A 610 0.52 -2.51 -55.47
C TYR A 610 0.50 -2.73 -56.98
N SER A 611 -0.11 -1.80 -57.72
CA SER A 611 0.01 -1.76 -59.17
C SER A 611 1.11 -0.78 -59.61
N GLY A 612 2.16 -1.29 -60.25
CA GLY A 612 3.22 -0.47 -60.82
C GLY A 612 2.69 0.55 -61.83
N ALA A 613 3.35 1.70 -61.94
CA ALA A 613 3.00 2.70 -62.93
C ALA A 613 3.13 2.09 -64.34
N VAL A 614 2.03 2.06 -65.11
CA VAL A 614 2.09 1.72 -66.53
C VAL A 614 2.84 2.89 -67.21
N PRO A 615 3.95 2.65 -67.95
CA PRO A 615 4.62 3.71 -68.68
C PRO A 615 3.61 4.41 -69.60
N GLU A 616 3.53 5.74 -69.55
CA GLU A 616 2.57 6.45 -70.41
C GLU A 616 2.77 6.06 -71.89
N PRO A 617 1.68 5.90 -72.67
CA PRO A 617 1.75 5.55 -74.10
C PRO A 617 2.67 6.47 -74.92
N SER A 618 2.91 7.70 -74.45
CA SER A 618 3.79 8.69 -75.07
C SER A 618 5.23 8.19 -75.22
N THR A 619 5.70 7.30 -74.34
CA THR A 619 7.04 6.70 -74.40
C THR A 619 7.18 5.75 -75.60
N TYR A 620 6.13 4.97 -75.90
CA TYR A 620 6.05 4.15 -77.11
C TYR A 620 5.86 5.02 -78.37
N GLY A 621 5.08 6.09 -78.26
CA GLY A 621 4.87 7.06 -79.35
C GLY A 621 6.15 7.80 -79.77
N PHE A 622 7.01 8.17 -78.81
CA PHE A 622 8.27 8.85 -79.10
C PHE A 622 9.31 7.92 -79.74
N ALA A 623 9.38 6.66 -79.31
CA ALA A 623 10.27 5.66 -79.91
C ALA A 623 9.85 5.32 -81.35
N LEU A 624 8.55 5.16 -81.62
CA LEU A 624 8.01 4.97 -82.96
C LEU A 624 8.16 6.23 -83.83
N GLY A 625 7.95 7.42 -83.25
CA GLY A 625 8.15 8.70 -83.92
C GLY A 625 9.60 8.95 -84.32
N ALA A 626 10.55 8.62 -83.45
CA ALA A 626 11.99 8.71 -83.74
C ALA A 626 12.44 7.70 -84.80
N LEU A 627 11.90 6.47 -84.78
CA LEU A 627 12.15 5.47 -85.82
C LEU A 627 11.57 5.93 -87.18
N GLY A 628 10.37 6.50 -87.18
CA GLY A 628 9.75 7.11 -88.36
C GLY A 628 10.57 8.28 -88.93
N LEU A 629 11.11 9.15 -88.06
CA LEU A 629 12.00 10.25 -88.46
C LEU A 629 13.34 9.76 -89.00
N ALA A 630 13.91 8.71 -88.41
CA ALA A 630 15.15 8.09 -88.88
C ALA A 630 14.97 7.45 -90.27
N ILE A 631 13.86 6.75 -90.50
CA ILE A 631 13.51 6.19 -91.81
C ILE A 631 13.29 7.33 -92.83
N ALA A 632 12.62 8.42 -92.45
CA ALA A 632 12.44 9.59 -93.31
C ALA A 632 13.78 10.29 -93.64
N ALA A 633 14.70 10.42 -92.68
CA ALA A 633 16.02 11.00 -92.87
C ALA A 633 16.91 10.13 -93.78
N VAL A 634 16.84 8.80 -93.67
CA VAL A 634 17.52 7.86 -94.59
C VAL A 634 16.94 7.96 -96.00
N ARG A 635 15.62 8.14 -96.14
CA ARG A 635 14.96 8.36 -97.45
C ARG A 635 15.38 9.68 -98.09
N ARG A 636 15.53 10.76 -97.29
CA ARG A 636 15.93 12.09 -97.77
C ARG A 636 17.40 12.16 -98.21
N ARG A 637 18.29 11.35 -97.62
CA ARG A 637 19.71 11.23 -98.05
C ARG A 637 19.92 10.45 -99.36
N ARG A 638 18.90 9.79 -99.90
CA ARG A 638 18.99 9.02 -101.16
C ARG A 638 18.37 9.73 -102.37
N GLN A 639 17.94 10.99 -102.25
CA GLN A 639 17.54 11.77 -103.43
C GLN A 639 18.79 12.36 -104.10
N PRO A 640 19.08 12.01 -105.38
CA PRO A 640 20.17 12.62 -106.12
C PRO A 640 19.81 14.08 -106.46
N VAL A 641 20.71 15.00 -106.15
CA VAL A 641 20.62 16.40 -106.59
C VAL A 641 20.88 16.43 -108.09
N SER A 642 19.87 16.83 -108.86
CA SER A 642 19.99 17.17 -110.28
C SER A 642 20.34 18.65 -110.44
N ALA A 643 21.21 18.92 -111.41
CA ALA A 643 21.89 20.17 -111.80
C ALA A 643 23.13 20.52 -110.95
#